data_AF-A0A101TWC9-F1
#
_entry.id   AF-A0A101TWC9-F1
#
_cell.length_a   1.000
_cell.length_b   1.000
_cell.length_c   1.000
_cell.angle_alpha   90.00
_cell.angle_beta   90.00
_cell.angle_gamma   90.00
#
_symmetry.space_group_name_H-M   'P 1'
#
loop_
_entity.id
_entity.type
_entity.pdbx_description
1 polymer ?
#
loop_
_entity_poly.entity_id
_entity_poly.type
_entity_poly.pdbx_seq_one_letter_code
_entity_poly.pdbx_strand_id
1 'polypeptide(L)'
;MGNSSDYPDVPKWVKNPQGYKTGSVTKYEGNIFRAAFWADEPGVGDPNKNGWRFFDELYDKTSHKETERANIIAYIPTWRKEEGFDYGKGEMYQYITHGIISFLTFSEQDSGAFDPKSVREVGAVLADVLMAANLYGTKIMVALGGANDFAFLDLMTAVGTDPASPKLDQAVRNVVDYVTQNGLHGVDLDLECWWGRPGDQDQGGRMKSDGPHPAGRGLTLFAKKLKEAMPDKIVSAAVFGTSWYGNNYDPDMAEHLDWVGVMTYDLTGSWDKSPVGPHSALHKIRGKDTAKIREADEYLESYLREQQGGWPGARAGAGSDAPGGDAAENNPILSVEDCLWYWTNPLFMNWQGKGQEVDRGKIAAGVPVYGYDFAAAKEPDDLTGEVPPGYKVLRYKEILDEFPDALDAKDANIKVDGKTPRPKLGEPLPPGEYPYAHNIYFETPDTAVTKLKFLKGVGAKGVIIWELSNDVWEDGKSIIKALYLASGNKVPESSPVTDPPVPVANSYLWDSVGFLGHATSALQFQDDGTQDNGMRQFSARLWNIPDDADWKSVAQNCPAVVKRQYFNRPTRIVDKGALGLWGEFDVLDNDDVPDWFWGHVEEKDGAPDGYTRYASRLWGLSLSDDWQEAAKQTPALIAGQYFDEPTEIEDKGVGGLWGIFDVSDDPSPVPAPTKQARGENDCMYCQVDTVPSPDGWDNVERFNLTNTMTIGEDAPFLYAVVTKDDDSVDFPDGVLMSLKDPDGNAYDKDVDEAGRLVKMSGDSVRLVVVKDPQAGDWTMTMSVASDAEFHCECNTVPSKDVYDTMLETVRRRDGGAGGIGPRSVGGDILAAFLGVAIAVVLIPEAVVTTALTVAVAGAGLVGMGYNAVRKKDSAEKMGTVAAIVSKIGDKVRNQGFDGVLESVYLIGKNISKEEVEVIRRPENLDKIYPWIGVHIQVYKVVEHMTDPEKQNSVRHVFWQCMLTKRLGKDFATEMGDAHEAGRPGTDADNEADEKNNKIGQQLAMDVASENDCLKRTLELWDTRTSYPPGDPMRIAIRPDYEGDPT
;
A
#
# COMPACT_ATOMS: atom_id res chain seq x y z
N MET A 1 41.08 -8.53 -17.40
CA MET A 1 40.91 -7.09 -17.10
C MET A 1 41.75 -6.34 -18.10
N GLY A 2 41.19 -5.41 -18.89
CA GLY A 2 41.88 -4.69 -19.97
C GLY A 2 43.02 -3.77 -19.51
N ASN A 3 44.06 -4.33 -18.90
CA ASN A 3 45.23 -3.59 -18.48
C ASN A 3 46.03 -3.15 -19.71
N SER A 4 46.81 -2.08 -19.59
CA SER A 4 47.69 -1.60 -20.68
C SER A 4 48.68 -2.67 -21.17
N SER A 5 49.02 -3.65 -20.31
CA SER A 5 49.84 -4.83 -20.64
C SER A 5 49.18 -5.77 -21.64
N ASP A 6 47.85 -5.81 -21.68
CA ASP A 6 47.07 -6.70 -22.53
C ASP A 6 47.03 -6.20 -23.98
N TYR A 7 47.51 -4.97 -24.20
CA TYR A 7 47.58 -4.29 -25.49
C TYR A 7 49.03 -3.90 -25.84
N PRO A 8 49.98 -4.85 -25.91
CA PRO A 8 51.40 -4.52 -26.13
C PRO A 8 51.64 -3.89 -27.51
N ASP A 9 50.85 -4.29 -28.52
CA ASP A 9 51.03 -3.87 -29.91
C ASP A 9 50.18 -2.66 -30.32
N VAL A 10 49.38 -2.10 -29.40
CA VAL A 10 48.55 -0.93 -29.70
C VAL A 10 49.36 0.36 -29.50
N PRO A 11 49.60 1.17 -30.56
CA PRO A 11 50.41 2.38 -30.47
C PRO A 11 49.69 3.49 -29.71
N LYS A 12 50.42 4.47 -29.18
CA LYS A 12 49.84 5.71 -28.64
C LYS A 12 49.34 6.60 -29.78
N TRP A 13 48.23 7.30 -29.56
CA TRP A 13 47.68 8.21 -30.57
C TRP A 13 48.63 9.37 -30.82
N VAL A 14 48.80 9.69 -32.10
CA VAL A 14 49.52 10.88 -32.57
C VAL A 14 48.67 11.59 -33.61
N LYS A 15 48.70 12.92 -33.62
CA LYS A 15 47.98 13.69 -34.63
C LYS A 15 48.46 13.32 -36.03
N ASN A 16 47.53 12.89 -36.89
CA ASN A 16 47.82 12.47 -38.26
C ASN A 16 46.93 13.27 -39.24
N PRO A 17 47.46 14.31 -39.90
CA PRO A 17 46.69 15.13 -40.84
C PRO A 17 46.08 14.35 -42.02
N GLN A 18 46.62 13.17 -42.33
CA GLN A 18 46.11 12.27 -43.35
C GLN A 18 45.06 11.29 -42.82
N GLY A 19 44.75 11.35 -41.51
CA GLY A 19 43.81 10.51 -40.77
C GLY A 19 44.18 9.03 -40.68
N TYR A 20 43.45 8.31 -39.84
CA TYR A 20 43.64 6.88 -39.61
C TYR A 20 42.76 6.03 -40.53
N LYS A 21 43.27 4.89 -41.00
CA LYS A 21 42.48 3.95 -41.83
C LYS A 21 41.52 3.13 -40.96
N THR A 22 40.41 2.68 -41.53
CA THR A 22 39.52 1.68 -40.91
C THR A 22 40.32 0.51 -40.34
N GLY A 23 39.97 0.10 -39.11
CA GLY A 23 40.62 -0.97 -38.36
C GLY A 23 41.85 -0.53 -37.57
N SER A 24 42.36 0.70 -37.75
CA SER A 24 43.48 1.21 -36.95
C SER A 24 43.09 1.31 -35.48
N VAL A 25 44.01 0.92 -34.60
CA VAL A 25 43.83 0.97 -33.14
C VAL A 25 44.83 1.89 -32.48
N THR A 26 44.44 2.52 -31.38
CA THR A 26 45.31 3.46 -30.68
C THR A 26 45.00 3.57 -29.19
N LYS A 27 46.03 3.83 -28.37
CA LYS A 27 45.93 4.23 -26.96
C LYS A 27 45.77 5.74 -26.88
N TYR A 28 44.70 6.23 -26.25
CA TYR A 28 44.44 7.65 -26.05
C TYR A 28 43.80 7.85 -24.67
N GLU A 29 44.40 8.71 -23.85
CA GLU A 29 43.87 9.10 -22.52
C GLU A 29 43.42 7.93 -21.64
N GLY A 30 44.21 6.86 -21.56
CA GLY A 30 43.87 5.68 -20.75
C GLY A 30 42.79 4.79 -21.37
N ASN A 31 42.52 4.93 -22.67
CA ASN A 31 41.51 4.14 -23.38
C ASN A 31 42.08 3.60 -24.70
N ILE A 32 41.43 2.56 -25.24
CA ILE A 32 41.69 2.01 -26.57
C ILE A 32 40.56 2.48 -27.50
N PHE A 33 40.96 2.97 -28.68
CA PHE A 33 40.02 3.30 -29.75
C PHE A 33 40.33 2.53 -31.01
N ARG A 34 39.28 2.20 -31.77
CA ARG A 34 39.38 1.62 -33.10
C ARG A 34 38.69 2.52 -34.12
N ALA A 35 39.37 2.82 -35.22
CA ALA A 35 38.81 3.61 -36.31
C ALA A 35 37.84 2.75 -37.13
N ALA A 36 36.55 3.12 -37.18
CA ALA A 36 35.54 2.52 -38.05
C ALA A 36 35.71 2.99 -39.51
N PHE A 37 36.11 4.25 -39.71
CA PHE A 37 36.45 4.85 -41.00
C PHE A 37 37.50 5.95 -40.80
N TRP A 38 37.77 6.78 -41.81
CA TRP A 38 38.73 7.88 -41.70
C TRP A 38 38.47 8.73 -40.45
N ALA A 39 39.49 8.87 -39.59
CA ALA A 39 39.34 9.40 -38.25
C ALA A 39 40.49 10.35 -37.85
N ASP A 40 40.19 11.44 -37.14
CA ASP A 40 41.17 12.46 -36.70
C ASP A 40 41.57 12.23 -35.23
N GLU A 41 40.85 12.82 -34.26
CA GLU A 41 41.15 12.76 -32.81
C GLU A 41 40.12 11.93 -32.03
N PRO A 42 40.51 10.85 -31.31
CA PRO A 42 39.59 10.00 -30.56
C PRO A 42 38.79 10.74 -29.49
N GLY A 43 37.53 10.35 -29.27
CA GLY A 43 36.67 10.91 -28.21
C GLY A 43 36.11 12.32 -28.49
N VAL A 44 36.52 13.00 -29.56
CA VAL A 44 36.09 14.38 -29.89
C VAL A 44 35.06 14.42 -31.04
N GLY A 45 33.97 15.17 -30.88
CA GLY A 45 32.98 15.39 -31.94
C GLY A 45 31.98 14.24 -32.16
N ASP A 46 31.24 14.30 -33.28
CA ASP A 46 30.20 13.33 -33.65
C ASP A 46 30.84 11.99 -34.08
N PRO A 47 30.52 10.86 -33.45
CA PRO A 47 31.13 9.58 -33.79
C PRO A 47 30.80 9.12 -35.22
N ASN A 48 29.66 9.53 -35.78
CA ASN A 48 29.32 9.25 -37.18
C ASN A 48 30.11 10.13 -38.18
N LYS A 49 30.95 11.07 -37.70
CA LYS A 49 31.85 11.90 -38.51
C LYS A 49 33.34 11.72 -38.18
N ASN A 50 33.67 11.50 -36.92
CA ASN A 50 35.04 11.36 -36.44
C ASN A 50 35.60 9.93 -36.58
N GLY A 51 34.76 8.92 -36.85
CA GLY A 51 35.21 7.56 -37.20
C GLY A 51 35.80 6.74 -36.05
N TRP A 52 36.29 7.34 -34.97
CA TRP A 52 36.77 6.60 -33.80
C TRP A 52 35.61 5.97 -33.01
N ARG A 53 35.79 4.71 -32.60
CA ARG A 53 34.90 3.97 -31.70
C ARG A 53 35.67 3.58 -30.45
N PHE A 54 35.02 3.70 -29.31
CA PHE A 54 35.54 3.19 -28.06
C PHE A 54 35.69 1.67 -28.17
N PHE A 55 36.84 1.17 -27.73
CA PHE A 55 37.17 -0.25 -27.85
C PHE A 55 37.33 -0.91 -26.48
N ASP A 56 38.04 -0.25 -25.56
CA ASP A 56 38.18 -0.66 -24.16
C ASP A 56 38.74 0.48 -23.32
N GLU A 57 38.63 0.38 -21.99
CA GLU A 57 39.28 1.26 -21.03
C GLU A 57 40.51 0.56 -20.42
N LEU A 58 41.59 1.31 -20.22
CA LEU A 58 42.79 0.84 -19.54
C LEU A 58 42.71 1.15 -18.05
N TYR A 59 42.10 0.24 -17.30
CA TYR A 59 41.84 0.36 -15.86
C TYR A 59 43.07 0.74 -15.03
N ASP A 60 44.25 0.19 -15.39
CA ASP A 60 45.52 0.47 -14.72
C ASP A 60 46.11 1.86 -15.04
N LYS A 61 45.39 2.64 -15.86
CA LYS A 61 45.76 3.97 -16.32
C LYS A 61 44.67 5.00 -16.09
N THR A 62 43.41 4.58 -15.95
CA THR A 62 42.32 5.47 -15.56
C THR A 62 42.24 5.59 -14.05
N SER A 63 42.19 6.82 -13.55
CA SER A 63 42.10 7.07 -12.11
C SER A 63 40.74 6.61 -11.60
N HIS A 64 40.73 5.78 -10.58
CA HIS A 64 39.52 5.33 -9.89
C HIS A 64 39.84 5.08 -8.42
N LYS A 65 38.78 4.98 -7.60
CA LYS A 65 38.87 4.57 -6.21
C LYS A 65 38.15 3.23 -6.09
N GLU A 66 38.86 2.21 -5.63
CA GLU A 66 38.25 0.90 -5.39
C GLU A 66 37.14 0.99 -4.33
N THR A 67 36.12 0.17 -4.51
CA THR A 67 35.03 0.03 -3.56
C THR A 67 35.42 -0.97 -2.48
N GLU A 68 35.58 -0.50 -1.24
CA GLU A 68 35.92 -1.38 -0.11
C GLU A 68 34.76 -2.31 0.26
N ARG A 69 33.55 -1.73 0.37
CA ARG A 69 32.30 -2.44 0.70
C ARG A 69 31.27 -2.21 -0.40
N ALA A 70 30.85 -3.29 -1.04
CA ALA A 70 29.86 -3.25 -2.11
C ALA A 70 28.44 -3.41 -1.58
N ASN A 71 27.47 -2.71 -2.17
CA ASN A 71 26.06 -2.98 -1.93
C ASN A 71 25.65 -4.30 -2.61
N ILE A 72 24.89 -5.13 -1.90
CA ILE A 72 24.25 -6.34 -2.43
C ILE A 72 22.75 -6.08 -2.41
N ILE A 73 22.17 -5.80 -3.57
CA ILE A 73 20.79 -5.30 -3.71
C ILE A 73 19.98 -6.37 -4.41
N ALA A 74 18.86 -6.83 -3.85
CA ALA A 74 18.06 -7.91 -4.45
C ALA A 74 16.58 -7.54 -4.57
N TYR A 75 15.99 -7.85 -5.73
CA TYR A 75 14.54 -7.76 -5.93
C TYR A 75 13.81 -8.91 -5.26
N ILE A 76 12.69 -8.59 -4.59
CA ILE A 76 11.83 -9.48 -3.83
C ILE A 76 10.48 -9.55 -4.56
N PRO A 77 10.16 -10.67 -5.22
CA PRO A 77 8.92 -10.78 -6.01
C PRO A 77 7.69 -10.93 -5.12
N THR A 78 6.59 -10.27 -5.45
CA THR A 78 5.30 -10.44 -4.75
C THR A 78 4.51 -11.69 -5.20
N TRP A 79 4.88 -12.31 -6.31
CA TRP A 79 4.09 -13.37 -6.98
C TRP A 79 4.48 -14.81 -6.63
N ARG A 80 5.36 -15.04 -5.65
CA ARG A 80 5.89 -16.39 -5.33
C ARG A 80 5.22 -17.08 -4.14
N LYS A 81 4.21 -16.43 -3.53
CA LYS A 81 3.52 -16.96 -2.34
C LYS A 81 2.82 -18.30 -2.61
N GLU A 82 2.19 -18.45 -3.77
CA GLU A 82 1.50 -19.70 -4.15
C GLU A 82 2.47 -20.86 -4.40
N GLU A 83 3.73 -20.55 -4.72
CA GLU A 83 4.80 -21.54 -4.90
C GLU A 83 5.43 -21.96 -3.56
N GLY A 84 4.93 -21.45 -2.43
CA GLY A 84 5.45 -21.76 -1.09
C GLY A 84 6.73 -21.00 -0.74
N PHE A 85 7.03 -19.88 -1.41
CA PHE A 85 8.17 -19.04 -1.04
C PHE A 85 7.92 -18.38 0.33
N ASP A 86 8.82 -18.63 1.28
CA ASP A 86 8.75 -18.11 2.64
C ASP A 86 9.44 -16.74 2.74
N TYR A 87 8.64 -15.68 2.69
CA TYR A 87 9.08 -14.30 2.86
C TYR A 87 9.64 -13.99 4.25
N GLY A 88 9.33 -14.82 5.27
CA GLY A 88 9.81 -14.67 6.64
C GLY A 88 11.17 -15.31 6.89
N LYS A 89 11.77 -16.00 5.90
CA LYS A 89 13.04 -16.72 6.06
C LYS A 89 14.21 -15.75 6.30
N GLY A 90 14.54 -15.48 7.56
CA GLY A 90 15.57 -14.51 7.96
C GLY A 90 16.93 -14.67 7.26
N GLU A 91 17.39 -15.91 7.04
CA GLU A 91 18.68 -16.22 6.42
C GLU A 91 18.92 -15.44 5.11
N MET A 92 17.89 -15.25 4.28
CA MET A 92 18.08 -14.57 2.99
C MET A 92 18.39 -13.08 3.14
N TYR A 93 17.88 -12.45 4.19
CA TYR A 93 18.08 -11.04 4.46
C TYR A 93 19.44 -10.74 5.10
N GLN A 94 20.04 -11.72 5.78
CA GLN A 94 21.39 -11.63 6.34
C GLN A 94 22.45 -11.38 5.25
N TYR A 95 22.23 -11.88 4.04
CA TYR A 95 23.19 -11.84 2.93
C TYR A 95 22.84 -10.83 1.84
N ILE A 96 22.04 -9.81 2.16
CA ILE A 96 21.83 -8.65 1.29
C ILE A 96 21.98 -7.36 2.10
N THR A 97 22.35 -6.26 1.46
CA THR A 97 22.36 -4.94 2.12
C THR A 97 21.04 -4.21 1.91
N HIS A 98 20.39 -4.44 0.76
CA HIS A 98 19.11 -3.83 0.42
C HIS A 98 18.19 -4.85 -0.27
N GLY A 99 16.91 -4.85 0.11
CA GLY A 99 15.84 -5.57 -0.58
C GLY A 99 14.87 -4.60 -1.25
N ILE A 100 14.41 -4.90 -2.46
CA ILE A 100 13.47 -4.08 -3.22
C ILE A 100 12.22 -4.91 -3.54
N ILE A 101 11.06 -4.56 -2.98
CA ILE A 101 9.81 -5.29 -3.22
C ILE A 101 9.24 -4.93 -4.60
N SER A 102 9.03 -5.95 -5.43
CA SER A 102 8.56 -5.83 -6.82
C SER A 102 7.13 -6.35 -6.97
N PHE A 103 6.16 -5.60 -7.50
CA PHE A 103 6.23 -4.19 -7.92
C PHE A 103 4.99 -3.43 -7.46
N LEU A 104 5.15 -2.13 -7.26
CA LEU A 104 4.06 -1.17 -7.10
C LEU A 104 3.88 -0.40 -8.42
N THR A 105 2.80 -0.67 -9.14
CA THR A 105 2.57 -0.13 -10.49
C THR A 105 1.60 1.04 -10.49
N PHE A 106 1.62 1.85 -11.56
CA PHE A 106 0.66 2.92 -11.79
C PHE A 106 -0.60 2.42 -12.52
N SER A 107 -1.72 3.09 -12.28
CA SER A 107 -3.01 2.78 -12.90
C SER A 107 -3.07 3.29 -14.34
N GLU A 108 -3.44 2.42 -15.28
CA GLU A 108 -3.74 2.83 -16.66
C GLU A 108 -5.02 3.68 -16.76
N GLN A 109 -5.90 3.59 -15.77
CA GLN A 109 -7.20 4.26 -15.76
C GLN A 109 -7.12 5.65 -15.11
N ASP A 110 -6.23 5.81 -14.13
CA ASP A 110 -6.05 7.03 -13.37
C ASP A 110 -4.57 7.42 -13.28
N SER A 111 -4.16 8.30 -14.20
CA SER A 111 -2.78 8.74 -14.40
C SER A 111 -2.18 9.34 -13.12
N GLY A 112 -1.26 8.62 -12.49
CA GLY A 112 -0.54 9.06 -11.28
C GLY A 112 -1.02 8.39 -10.00
N ALA A 113 -2.15 7.67 -10.02
CA ALA A 113 -2.56 6.78 -8.95
C ALA A 113 -1.88 5.42 -9.08
N PHE A 114 -1.73 4.69 -7.96
CA PHE A 114 -1.28 3.29 -7.99
C PHE A 114 -2.38 2.36 -8.49
N ASP A 115 -1.99 1.27 -9.14
CA ASP A 115 -2.89 0.17 -9.46
C ASP A 115 -3.32 -0.54 -8.15
N PRO A 116 -4.64 -0.62 -7.85
CA PRO A 116 -5.12 -1.29 -6.65
C PRO A 116 -4.69 -2.76 -6.54
N LYS A 117 -4.41 -3.43 -7.67
CA LYS A 117 -3.92 -4.81 -7.66
C LYS A 117 -2.51 -4.88 -7.09
N SER A 118 -1.57 -4.07 -7.58
CA SER A 118 -0.19 -4.07 -7.11
C SER A 118 -0.07 -3.66 -5.64
N VAL A 119 -0.89 -2.71 -5.18
CA VAL A 119 -0.97 -2.34 -3.75
C VAL A 119 -1.31 -3.55 -2.86
N ARG A 120 -2.27 -4.39 -3.27
CA ARG A 120 -2.63 -5.62 -2.52
C ARG A 120 -1.51 -6.66 -2.55
N GLU A 121 -0.86 -6.83 -3.69
CA GLU A 121 0.22 -7.82 -3.87
C GLU A 121 1.45 -7.46 -3.02
N VAL A 122 1.86 -6.19 -3.00
CA VAL A 122 2.93 -5.70 -2.11
C VAL A 122 2.52 -5.84 -0.64
N GLY A 123 1.31 -5.43 -0.28
CA GLY A 123 0.80 -5.54 1.10
C GLY A 123 0.78 -6.97 1.64
N ALA A 124 0.57 -7.98 0.78
CA ALA A 124 0.48 -9.39 1.17
C ALA A 124 1.82 -10.02 1.62
N VAL A 125 2.95 -9.37 1.35
CA VAL A 125 4.30 -9.86 1.71
C VAL A 125 5.07 -8.89 2.60
N LEU A 126 4.66 -7.61 2.63
CA LEU A 126 5.39 -6.52 3.27
C LEU A 126 5.78 -6.79 4.74
N ALA A 127 4.85 -7.30 5.54
CA ALA A 127 5.10 -7.55 6.97
C ALA A 127 6.15 -8.65 7.23
N ASP A 128 6.12 -9.73 6.43
CA ASP A 128 7.14 -10.80 6.49
C ASP A 128 8.52 -10.24 6.18
N VAL A 129 8.60 -9.51 5.07
CA VAL A 129 9.85 -8.95 4.55
C VAL A 129 10.45 -7.98 5.55
N LEU A 130 9.68 -7.03 6.08
CA LEU A 130 10.16 -6.03 7.03
C LEU A 130 10.65 -6.68 8.33
N MET A 131 9.91 -7.64 8.87
CA MET A 131 10.31 -8.35 10.09
C MET A 131 11.64 -9.06 9.91
N ALA A 132 11.75 -9.90 8.88
CA ALA A 132 12.92 -10.71 8.63
C ALA A 132 14.15 -9.86 8.26
N ALA A 133 13.95 -8.77 7.52
CA ALA A 133 15.01 -7.84 7.16
C ALA A 133 15.53 -7.01 8.35
N ASN A 134 14.64 -6.56 9.23
CA ASN A 134 15.00 -5.74 10.38
C ASN A 134 15.93 -6.47 11.36
N LEU A 135 15.81 -7.79 11.50
CA LEU A 135 16.70 -8.63 12.34
C LEU A 135 18.18 -8.52 11.95
N TYR A 136 18.46 -8.22 10.68
CA TYR A 136 19.82 -8.10 10.14
C TYR A 136 20.17 -6.67 9.72
N GLY A 137 19.30 -5.69 10.01
CA GLY A 137 19.49 -4.28 9.64
C GLY A 137 19.39 -4.02 8.13
N THR A 138 18.79 -4.94 7.38
CA THR A 138 18.66 -4.87 5.92
C THR A 138 17.66 -3.81 5.50
N LYS A 139 18.04 -2.95 4.55
CA LYS A 139 17.22 -1.82 4.11
C LYS A 139 16.20 -2.26 3.06
N ILE A 140 14.92 -2.04 3.32
CA ILE A 140 13.81 -2.45 2.45
C ILE A 140 13.18 -1.26 1.73
N MET A 141 13.04 -1.40 0.41
CA MET A 141 12.47 -0.42 -0.53
C MET A 141 11.33 -1.05 -1.34
N VAL A 142 10.61 -0.24 -2.11
CA VAL A 142 9.62 -0.71 -3.10
C VAL A 142 10.00 -0.23 -4.50
N ALA A 143 9.82 -1.07 -5.52
CA ALA A 143 10.04 -0.70 -6.91
C ALA A 143 8.75 -0.20 -7.57
N LEU A 144 8.84 0.96 -8.23
CA LEU A 144 7.82 1.49 -9.11
C LEU A 144 8.07 1.04 -10.55
N GLY A 145 7.10 0.38 -11.17
CA GLY A 145 7.17 0.03 -12.58
C GLY A 145 7.39 -1.46 -12.86
N GLY A 146 8.46 -1.77 -13.59
CA GLY A 146 8.76 -3.09 -14.16
C GLY A 146 8.29 -3.26 -15.60
N ALA A 147 8.58 -4.44 -16.18
CA ALA A 147 8.40 -4.77 -17.60
C ALA A 147 6.97 -4.67 -18.19
N ASN A 148 5.95 -4.31 -17.41
CA ASN A 148 4.58 -4.19 -17.93
C ASN A 148 3.86 -2.93 -17.47
N ASP A 149 4.54 -2.01 -16.77
CA ASP A 149 3.93 -0.76 -16.31
C ASP A 149 4.02 0.34 -17.38
N PHE A 150 3.17 0.23 -18.39
CA PHE A 150 3.07 1.27 -19.43
C PHE A 150 2.44 2.56 -18.88
N ALA A 151 1.66 2.51 -17.79
CA ALA A 151 1.14 3.71 -17.15
C ALA A 151 2.27 4.58 -16.57
N PHE A 152 3.34 3.97 -16.06
CA PHE A 152 4.51 4.70 -15.61
C PHE A 152 5.22 5.41 -16.78
N LEU A 153 5.35 4.74 -17.94
CA LEU A 153 5.88 5.35 -19.15
C LEU A 153 5.04 6.54 -19.63
N ASP A 154 3.72 6.38 -19.65
CA ASP A 154 2.77 7.42 -20.06
C ASP A 154 2.83 8.62 -19.12
N LEU A 155 2.87 8.37 -17.80
CA LEU A 155 2.99 9.40 -16.77
C LEU A 155 4.30 10.18 -16.90
N MET A 156 5.44 9.49 -16.98
CA MET A 156 6.74 10.14 -17.12
C MET A 156 6.86 10.88 -18.44
N THR A 157 6.27 10.37 -19.53
CA THR A 157 6.20 11.07 -20.82
C THR A 157 5.43 12.38 -20.70
N ALA A 158 4.28 12.37 -20.03
CA ALA A 158 3.49 13.58 -19.79
C ALA A 158 4.27 14.59 -18.94
N VAL A 159 4.89 14.15 -17.84
CA VAL A 159 5.71 14.99 -16.95
C VAL A 159 6.90 15.61 -17.69
N GLY A 160 7.64 14.82 -18.46
CA GLY A 160 8.81 15.32 -19.19
C GLY A 160 8.48 16.15 -20.42
N THR A 161 7.20 16.18 -20.84
CA THR A 161 6.69 17.07 -21.88
C THR A 161 6.16 18.38 -21.28
N ASP A 162 5.49 18.32 -20.14
CA ASP A 162 4.98 19.47 -19.39
C ASP A 162 5.40 19.40 -17.91
N PRO A 163 6.62 19.85 -17.56
CA PRO A 163 7.12 19.83 -16.18
C PRO A 163 6.32 20.68 -15.19
N ALA A 164 5.51 21.62 -15.68
CA ALA A 164 4.63 22.45 -14.85
C ALA A 164 3.31 21.75 -14.50
N SER A 165 3.06 20.57 -15.07
CA SER A 165 1.85 19.79 -14.82
C SER A 165 1.76 19.37 -13.34
N PRO A 166 0.58 19.47 -12.71
CA PRO A 166 0.37 19.01 -11.33
C PRO A 166 0.54 17.49 -11.16
N LYS A 167 0.56 16.73 -12.27
CA LYS A 167 0.74 15.26 -12.27
C LYS A 167 2.02 14.82 -11.57
N LEU A 168 3.10 15.59 -11.73
CA LEU A 168 4.38 15.30 -11.10
C LEU A 168 4.25 15.40 -9.57
N ASP A 169 3.69 16.50 -9.05
CA ASP A 169 3.55 16.69 -7.61
C ASP A 169 2.57 15.68 -6.99
N GLN A 170 1.52 15.29 -7.72
CA GLN A 170 0.59 14.25 -7.28
C GLN A 170 1.27 12.87 -7.20
N ALA A 171 2.01 12.48 -8.23
CA ALA A 171 2.75 11.22 -8.23
C ALA A 171 3.80 11.18 -7.10
N VAL A 172 4.51 12.30 -6.87
CA VAL A 172 5.48 12.43 -5.77
C VAL A 172 4.79 12.23 -4.43
N ARG A 173 3.67 12.92 -4.16
CA ARG A 173 2.92 12.76 -2.91
C ARG A 173 2.48 11.31 -2.68
N ASN A 174 1.90 10.67 -3.69
CA ASN A 174 1.44 9.28 -3.57
C ASN A 174 2.59 8.32 -3.17
N VAL A 175 3.76 8.48 -3.78
CA VAL A 175 4.95 7.66 -3.44
C VAL A 175 5.47 7.99 -2.05
N VAL A 176 5.57 9.27 -1.69
CA VAL A 176 6.04 9.70 -0.36
C VAL A 176 5.12 9.15 0.74
N ASP A 177 3.81 9.25 0.55
CA ASP A 177 2.81 8.73 1.48
C ASP A 177 2.94 7.21 1.63
N TYR A 178 3.06 6.48 0.51
CA TYR A 178 3.22 5.03 0.54
C TYR A 178 4.51 4.59 1.24
N VAL A 179 5.64 5.23 0.93
CA VAL A 179 6.94 4.93 1.57
C VAL A 179 6.89 5.20 3.07
N THR A 180 6.29 6.32 3.48
CA THR A 180 6.22 6.75 4.88
C THR A 180 5.29 5.86 5.69
N GLN A 181 4.07 5.62 5.20
CA GLN A 181 3.05 4.81 5.90
C GLN A 181 3.50 3.36 6.14
N ASN A 182 4.30 2.82 5.23
CA ASN A 182 4.77 1.43 5.28
C ASN A 182 6.14 1.26 5.94
N GLY A 183 6.72 2.32 6.51
CA GLY A 183 8.02 2.26 7.17
C GLY A 183 9.18 1.88 6.24
N LEU A 184 9.04 2.14 4.93
CA LEU A 184 10.05 1.78 3.93
C LEU A 184 11.26 2.72 4.01
N HIS A 185 12.41 2.19 3.60
CA HIS A 185 13.68 2.92 3.57
C HIS A 185 13.86 3.71 2.26
N GLY A 186 12.99 3.51 1.27
CA GLY A 186 13.09 4.21 0.00
C GLY A 186 12.27 3.61 -1.13
N VAL A 187 12.53 4.11 -2.34
CA VAL A 187 11.86 3.75 -3.58
C VAL A 187 12.86 3.55 -4.72
N ASP A 188 12.61 2.57 -5.57
CA ASP A 188 13.36 2.30 -6.79
C ASP A 188 12.50 2.60 -8.02
N LEU A 189 13.06 3.29 -9.01
CA LEU A 189 12.37 3.72 -10.23
C LEU A 189 12.74 2.79 -11.39
N ASP A 190 11.85 1.86 -11.73
CA ASP A 190 12.10 0.82 -12.72
C ASP A 190 11.24 1.02 -13.98
N LEU A 191 11.63 1.99 -14.80
CA LEU A 191 10.92 2.32 -16.04
C LEU A 191 11.49 1.52 -17.22
N GLU A 192 10.84 0.41 -17.56
CA GLU A 192 11.38 -0.50 -18.58
C GLU A 192 10.70 -0.47 -19.95
N CYS A 193 9.44 -0.03 -20.03
CA CYS A 193 8.49 -0.27 -21.13
C CYS A 193 8.82 0.37 -22.51
N TRP A 194 10.09 0.56 -22.85
CA TRP A 194 10.55 1.17 -24.10
C TRP A 194 10.22 0.35 -25.35
N TRP A 195 9.93 -0.95 -25.25
CA TRP A 195 9.46 -1.76 -26.38
C TRP A 195 8.05 -1.40 -26.86
N GLY A 196 7.33 -0.55 -26.12
CA GLY A 196 5.97 -0.11 -26.46
C GLY A 196 4.92 -1.18 -26.16
N ARG A 197 3.65 -0.80 -26.15
CA ARG A 197 2.54 -1.74 -25.97
C ARG A 197 2.48 -2.70 -27.16
N PRO A 198 1.85 -3.88 -27.04
CA PRO A 198 1.60 -4.74 -28.19
C PRO A 198 0.92 -3.98 -29.35
N GLY A 199 1.65 -3.81 -30.46
CA GLY A 199 1.20 -3.07 -31.64
C GLY A 199 1.75 -1.65 -31.77
N ASP A 200 2.34 -1.09 -30.71
CA ASP A 200 3.03 0.19 -30.73
C ASP A 200 4.47 0.06 -31.25
N GLN A 201 5.09 1.21 -31.55
CA GLN A 201 6.46 1.27 -32.03
C GLN A 201 7.46 1.15 -30.86
N ASP A 202 8.46 0.29 -31.04
CA ASP A 202 9.66 0.22 -30.19
C ASP A 202 10.39 1.58 -30.13
N GLN A 203 10.70 2.04 -28.93
CA GLN A 203 11.36 3.32 -28.64
C GLN A 203 12.88 3.21 -28.52
N GLY A 204 13.46 2.07 -28.89
CA GLY A 204 14.90 1.87 -28.90
C GLY A 204 15.60 2.45 -30.12
N GLY A 205 16.94 2.42 -30.12
CA GLY A 205 17.76 2.87 -31.23
C GLY A 205 17.94 4.40 -31.34
N ARG A 206 17.44 5.16 -30.36
CA ARG A 206 17.60 6.61 -30.25
C ARG A 206 19.07 7.05 -30.36
N MET A 207 19.36 8.10 -31.13
CA MET A 207 20.71 8.68 -31.17
C MET A 207 20.91 9.60 -29.98
N LYS A 208 22.12 9.65 -29.42
CA LYS A 208 22.46 10.57 -28.32
C LYS A 208 22.22 12.04 -28.71
N SER A 209 22.36 12.38 -30.00
CA SER A 209 22.09 13.72 -30.54
C SER A 209 20.62 14.14 -30.45
N ASP A 210 19.70 13.20 -30.31
CA ASP A 210 18.26 13.47 -30.24
C ASP A 210 17.83 13.90 -28.82
N GLY A 211 18.75 13.79 -27.84
CA GLY A 211 18.45 13.96 -26.43
C GLY A 211 17.60 12.81 -25.86
N PRO A 212 17.42 12.76 -24.52
CA PRO A 212 16.63 11.72 -23.86
C PRO A 212 15.16 11.70 -24.33
N HIS A 213 14.49 10.57 -24.15
CA HIS A 213 13.03 10.50 -24.35
C HIS A 213 12.33 11.46 -23.35
N PRO A 214 11.15 12.04 -23.67
CA PRO A 214 10.38 12.81 -22.69
C PRO A 214 10.22 12.08 -21.35
N ALA A 215 9.89 10.78 -21.37
CA ALA A 215 9.84 9.98 -20.16
C ALA A 215 11.17 9.94 -19.38
N GLY A 216 12.32 9.90 -20.05
CA GLY A 216 13.63 9.98 -19.37
C GLY A 216 13.81 11.29 -18.62
N ARG A 217 13.43 12.43 -19.23
CA ARG A 217 13.42 13.74 -18.55
C ARG A 217 12.41 13.78 -17.40
N GLY A 218 11.24 13.18 -17.61
CA GLY A 218 10.22 13.05 -16.57
C GLY A 218 10.73 12.27 -15.37
N LEU A 219 11.47 11.19 -15.61
CA LEU A 219 12.10 10.38 -14.58
C LEU A 219 13.14 11.17 -13.78
N THR A 220 13.98 11.99 -14.44
CA THR A 220 14.91 12.92 -13.76
C THR A 220 14.18 13.88 -12.83
N LEU A 221 13.12 14.52 -13.31
CA LEU A 221 12.32 15.45 -12.51
C LEU A 221 11.63 14.75 -11.34
N PHE A 222 11.19 13.51 -11.55
CA PHE A 222 10.56 12.70 -10.53
C PHE A 222 11.55 12.29 -9.43
N ALA A 223 12.71 11.76 -9.82
CA ALA A 223 13.81 11.43 -8.91
C ALA A 223 14.23 12.65 -8.07
N LYS A 224 14.37 13.82 -8.71
CA LYS A 224 14.69 15.07 -8.04
C LYS A 224 13.68 15.41 -6.94
N LYS A 225 12.39 15.45 -7.26
CA LYS A 225 11.35 15.81 -6.30
C LYS A 225 11.16 14.78 -5.19
N LEU A 226 11.31 13.49 -5.51
CA LEU A 226 11.30 12.44 -4.49
C LEU A 226 12.45 12.63 -3.50
N LYS A 227 13.66 12.92 -3.99
CA LYS A 227 14.82 13.15 -3.12
C LYS A 227 14.68 14.45 -2.31
N GLU A 228 14.07 15.49 -2.88
CA GLU A 228 13.75 16.73 -2.15
C GLU A 228 12.68 16.49 -1.06
N ALA A 229 11.67 15.66 -1.32
CA ALA A 229 10.58 15.38 -0.38
C ALA A 229 10.97 14.40 0.73
N MET A 230 11.87 13.46 0.46
CA MET A 230 12.34 12.44 1.40
C MET A 230 13.88 12.38 1.43
N PRO A 231 14.57 13.41 1.93
CA PRO A 231 16.02 13.55 1.84
C PRO A 231 16.80 12.45 2.59
N ASP A 232 16.19 11.88 3.63
CA ASP A 232 16.70 10.78 4.46
C ASP A 232 16.41 9.38 3.89
N LYS A 233 15.52 9.27 2.90
CA LYS A 233 15.17 8.02 2.24
C LYS A 233 16.02 7.80 1.00
N ILE A 234 16.10 6.54 0.59
CA ILE A 234 16.82 6.10 -0.60
C ILE A 234 15.94 6.32 -1.84
N VAL A 235 16.51 6.90 -2.89
CA VAL A 235 15.89 6.94 -4.22
C VAL A 235 16.87 6.30 -5.20
N SER A 236 16.46 5.24 -5.89
CA SER A 236 17.27 4.58 -6.92
C SER A 236 16.51 4.41 -8.22
N ALA A 237 17.17 3.95 -9.27
CA ALA A 237 16.52 3.58 -10.51
C ALA A 237 17.20 2.35 -11.14
N ALA A 238 16.40 1.49 -11.78
CA ALA A 238 16.88 0.45 -12.67
C ALA A 238 16.84 0.92 -14.14
N VAL A 239 17.91 0.59 -14.87
CA VAL A 239 18.11 1.10 -16.25
C VAL A 239 18.72 0.03 -17.16
N PHE A 240 18.40 0.12 -18.46
CA PHE A 240 19.04 -0.75 -19.46
C PHE A 240 20.54 -0.51 -19.57
N GLY A 241 21.30 -1.60 -19.68
CA GLY A 241 22.76 -1.55 -19.78
C GLY A 241 23.33 -1.00 -21.09
N THR A 242 22.53 -0.92 -22.16
CA THR A 242 23.05 -0.70 -23.52
C THR A 242 22.50 0.59 -24.12
N SER A 243 23.18 1.16 -25.12
CA SER A 243 22.71 2.41 -25.76
C SER A 243 21.39 2.28 -26.51
N TRP A 244 20.90 1.06 -26.77
CA TRP A 244 19.66 0.86 -27.53
C TRP A 244 18.46 1.50 -26.81
N TYR A 245 18.22 1.13 -25.55
CA TYR A 245 17.24 1.78 -24.68
C TYR A 245 17.88 2.76 -23.69
N GLY A 246 19.16 2.59 -23.36
CA GLY A 246 19.89 3.48 -22.45
C GLY A 246 19.82 4.95 -22.85
N ASN A 247 19.79 5.25 -24.16
CA ASN A 247 19.68 6.62 -24.65
C ASN A 247 18.31 7.26 -24.43
N ASN A 248 17.29 6.50 -24.01
CA ASN A 248 16.01 7.05 -23.62
C ASN A 248 16.06 7.72 -22.24
N TYR A 249 16.93 7.25 -21.35
CA TYR A 249 17.14 7.86 -20.04
C TYR A 249 17.95 9.15 -20.14
N ASP A 250 17.65 10.05 -19.22
CA ASP A 250 18.41 11.27 -19.00
C ASP A 250 19.44 11.02 -17.88
N PRO A 251 20.75 11.09 -18.14
CA PRO A 251 21.78 10.74 -17.16
C PRO A 251 21.80 11.66 -15.95
N ASP A 252 21.25 12.88 -16.06
CA ASP A 252 21.20 13.87 -14.97
C ASP A 252 20.40 13.34 -13.76
N MET A 253 19.53 12.33 -13.94
CA MET A 253 18.86 11.67 -12.82
C MET A 253 19.84 11.12 -11.78
N ALA A 254 21.04 10.70 -12.18
CA ALA A 254 22.04 10.12 -11.27
C ALA A 254 22.49 11.09 -10.15
N GLU A 255 22.32 12.41 -10.35
CA GLU A 255 22.59 13.42 -9.31
C GLU A 255 21.59 13.33 -8.14
N HIS A 256 20.38 12.85 -8.41
CA HIS A 256 19.28 12.76 -7.46
C HIS A 256 19.08 11.36 -6.88
N LEU A 257 19.75 10.36 -7.45
CA LEU A 257 19.67 8.97 -7.04
C LEU A 257 20.82 8.60 -6.11
N ASP A 258 20.55 7.77 -5.11
CA ASP A 258 21.56 7.14 -4.27
C ASP A 258 22.40 6.15 -5.10
N TRP A 259 21.78 5.43 -6.04
CA TRP A 259 22.46 4.59 -7.03
C TRP A 259 21.62 4.39 -8.30
N VAL A 260 22.30 3.95 -9.36
CA VAL A 260 21.71 3.51 -10.62
C VAL A 260 22.00 2.01 -10.78
N GLY A 261 20.95 1.19 -10.76
CA GLY A 261 20.98 -0.23 -11.02
C GLY A 261 21.02 -0.48 -12.53
N VAL A 262 22.19 -0.77 -13.07
CA VAL A 262 22.34 -1.08 -14.50
C VAL A 262 22.07 -2.56 -14.70
N MET A 263 21.01 -2.88 -15.44
CA MET A 263 20.60 -4.25 -15.76
C MET A 263 21.57 -4.85 -16.78
N THR A 264 22.69 -5.40 -16.29
CA THR A 264 23.73 -6.07 -17.08
C THR A 264 23.49 -7.58 -17.19
N TYR A 265 22.21 -7.93 -17.33
CA TYR A 265 21.70 -9.24 -17.70
C TYR A 265 20.72 -9.06 -18.86
N ASP A 266 20.20 -10.17 -19.38
CA ASP A 266 19.34 -10.15 -20.57
C ASP A 266 20.00 -9.48 -21.78
N LEU A 267 21.32 -9.64 -21.90
CA LEU A 267 22.09 -9.23 -23.08
C LEU A 267 21.86 -10.20 -24.25
N THR A 268 21.53 -11.45 -23.91
CA THR A 268 20.83 -12.44 -24.72
C THR A 268 19.70 -13.00 -23.86
N GLY A 269 18.73 -13.74 -24.42
CA GLY A 269 17.66 -14.28 -23.60
C GLY A 269 16.47 -14.82 -24.36
N SER A 270 15.32 -14.79 -23.70
CA SER A 270 14.16 -15.61 -24.06
C SER A 270 13.42 -15.20 -25.33
N TRP A 271 13.69 -14.04 -25.93
CA TRP A 271 12.95 -13.58 -27.11
C TRP A 271 13.43 -14.26 -28.40
N ASP A 272 12.55 -14.33 -29.39
CA ASP A 272 12.72 -15.11 -30.63
C ASP A 272 13.93 -14.71 -31.48
N LYS A 273 14.26 -13.41 -31.50
CA LYS A 273 15.38 -12.83 -32.24
C LYS A 273 16.68 -12.78 -31.43
N SER A 274 16.70 -13.32 -30.22
CA SER A 274 17.89 -13.27 -29.38
C SER A 274 19.00 -14.12 -29.98
N PRO A 275 20.25 -13.62 -30.05
CA PRO A 275 21.39 -14.46 -30.38
C PRO A 275 21.62 -15.48 -29.26
N VAL A 276 22.02 -16.69 -29.63
CA VAL A 276 22.43 -17.71 -28.65
C VAL A 276 23.78 -17.34 -28.08
N GLY A 277 23.88 -17.27 -26.75
CA GLY A 277 25.10 -16.93 -26.04
C GLY A 277 24.84 -16.52 -24.59
N PRO A 278 25.89 -16.14 -23.84
CA PRO A 278 25.75 -15.76 -22.44
C PRO A 278 24.98 -14.45 -22.27
N HIS A 279 23.99 -14.46 -21.37
CA HIS A 279 23.13 -13.30 -21.12
C HIS A 279 23.72 -12.26 -20.15
N SER A 280 24.83 -12.57 -19.48
CA SER A 280 25.44 -11.67 -18.48
C SER A 280 26.97 -11.78 -18.42
N ALA A 281 27.63 -12.14 -19.52
CA ALA A 281 29.09 -12.33 -19.56
C ALA A 281 29.85 -11.12 -18.98
N LEU A 282 30.86 -11.36 -18.15
CA LEU A 282 31.65 -10.28 -17.55
C LEU A 282 32.42 -9.48 -18.62
N HIS A 283 33.13 -10.19 -19.50
CA HIS A 283 34.02 -9.61 -20.49
C HIS A 283 33.39 -9.57 -21.86
N LYS A 284 33.83 -8.59 -22.66
CA LYS A 284 33.37 -8.41 -24.02
C LYS A 284 33.66 -9.61 -24.91
N ILE A 285 32.65 -10.05 -25.64
CA ILE A 285 32.78 -11.09 -26.68
C ILE A 285 33.14 -10.41 -28.00
N ARG A 286 34.27 -10.78 -28.59
CA ARG A 286 34.87 -10.08 -29.74
C ARG A 286 34.86 -10.93 -31.00
N GLY A 287 34.69 -10.28 -32.15
CA GLY A 287 34.90 -10.92 -33.44
C GLY A 287 36.39 -11.23 -33.68
N LYS A 288 36.67 -12.15 -34.60
CA LYS A 288 38.03 -12.66 -34.88
C LYS A 288 39.08 -11.58 -35.14
N ASP A 289 38.71 -10.48 -35.80
CA ASP A 289 39.66 -9.41 -36.11
C ASP A 289 39.86 -8.44 -34.94
N THR A 290 38.90 -8.33 -34.02
CA THR A 290 39.02 -7.51 -32.82
C THR A 290 39.64 -8.27 -31.65
N ALA A 291 39.45 -9.59 -31.57
CA ALA A 291 40.08 -10.45 -30.58
C ALA A 291 41.61 -10.58 -30.76
N LYS A 292 42.17 -10.27 -31.94
CA LYS A 292 43.64 -10.18 -32.11
C LYS A 292 44.26 -8.97 -31.39
N ILE A 293 43.44 -7.99 -30.99
CA ILE A 293 43.89 -6.78 -30.31
C ILE A 293 44.15 -7.06 -28.81
N ARG A 294 43.43 -8.02 -28.22
CA ARG A 294 43.57 -8.52 -26.84
C ARG A 294 43.37 -10.03 -26.83
N GLU A 295 44.43 -10.78 -26.52
CA GLU A 295 44.49 -12.25 -26.60
C GLU A 295 43.49 -12.97 -25.65
N ALA A 296 42.90 -12.26 -24.69
CA ALA A 296 42.09 -12.81 -23.59
C ALA A 296 40.57 -12.91 -23.86
N ASP A 297 40.08 -12.59 -25.06
CA ASP A 297 38.64 -12.43 -25.31
C ASP A 297 38.00 -13.66 -25.99
N GLU A 298 36.76 -13.97 -25.59
CA GLU A 298 35.95 -15.01 -26.25
C GLU A 298 35.56 -14.61 -27.68
N TYR A 299 35.61 -15.60 -28.58
CA TYR A 299 35.35 -15.38 -30.00
C TYR A 299 33.85 -15.44 -30.31
N LEU A 300 33.28 -14.35 -30.82
CA LEU A 300 31.89 -14.26 -31.26
C LEU A 300 31.54 -15.38 -32.26
N GLU A 301 32.47 -15.74 -33.15
CA GLU A 301 32.29 -16.78 -34.14
C GLU A 301 32.14 -18.19 -33.56
N SER A 302 32.51 -18.40 -32.29
CA SER A 302 32.28 -19.69 -31.60
C SER A 302 30.79 -19.97 -31.41
N TYR A 303 29.97 -18.92 -31.27
CA TYR A 303 28.52 -19.01 -31.10
C TYR A 303 27.75 -19.17 -32.42
N LEU A 304 28.39 -18.92 -33.59
CA LEU A 304 27.72 -18.94 -34.89
C LEU A 304 27.09 -20.29 -35.22
N ARG A 305 27.73 -21.39 -34.81
CA ARG A 305 27.22 -22.75 -35.06
C ARG A 305 26.02 -23.11 -34.21
N GLU A 306 25.83 -22.38 -33.11
CA GLU A 306 24.79 -22.60 -32.12
C GLU A 306 23.61 -21.65 -32.32
N GLN A 307 23.63 -20.81 -33.37
CA GLN A 307 22.52 -19.91 -33.64
C GLN A 307 21.30 -20.66 -34.19
N GLN A 308 20.14 -20.31 -33.64
CA GLN A 308 18.87 -20.89 -34.03
C GLN A 308 18.16 -20.05 -35.10
N GLY A 309 18.39 -18.74 -35.12
CA GLY A 309 17.97 -17.81 -36.17
C GLY A 309 19.16 -17.10 -36.81
N GLY A 310 18.93 -16.29 -37.86
CA GLY A 310 19.97 -15.38 -38.35
C GLY A 310 20.30 -14.31 -37.31
N TRP A 311 21.56 -13.86 -37.24
CA TRP A 311 21.90 -12.66 -36.47
C TRP A 311 21.07 -11.47 -36.93
N PRO A 312 20.66 -10.56 -36.03
CA PRO A 312 19.95 -9.35 -36.44
C PRO A 312 20.73 -8.59 -37.50
N GLY A 313 20.01 -8.11 -38.52
CA GLY A 313 20.59 -7.53 -39.72
C GLY A 313 21.44 -6.28 -39.47
N ALA A 314 22.20 -5.88 -40.50
CA ALA A 314 23.08 -4.72 -40.46
C ALA A 314 22.34 -3.40 -40.15
N ARG A 315 23.12 -2.35 -39.81
CA ARG A 315 22.63 -1.00 -39.47
C ARG A 315 21.53 -0.53 -40.44
N ALA A 316 20.55 0.22 -39.93
CA ALA A 316 19.57 0.91 -40.79
C ALA A 316 20.29 1.76 -41.86
N GLY A 317 20.05 1.46 -43.14
CA GLY A 317 20.72 2.07 -44.29
C GLY A 317 21.90 1.27 -44.86
N ALA A 318 22.26 0.14 -44.26
CA ALA A 318 23.19 -0.82 -44.86
C ALA A 318 22.52 -1.51 -46.07
N GLY A 319 23.24 -1.61 -47.19
CA GLY A 319 22.74 -2.31 -48.38
C GLY A 319 22.48 -3.80 -48.09
N SER A 320 21.65 -4.45 -48.89
CA SER A 320 21.33 -5.89 -48.78
C SER A 320 22.56 -6.82 -48.81
N ASP A 321 23.70 -6.29 -49.24
CA ASP A 321 24.96 -7.00 -49.44
C ASP A 321 26.01 -6.61 -48.36
N ALA A 322 25.59 -5.93 -47.29
CA ALA A 322 26.48 -5.56 -46.20
C ALA A 322 27.19 -6.81 -45.65
N PRO A 323 28.53 -6.81 -45.56
CA PRO A 323 29.28 -7.98 -45.08
C PRO A 323 28.76 -8.40 -43.70
N GLY A 324 28.75 -9.70 -43.39
CA GLY A 324 28.41 -10.18 -42.05
C GLY A 324 29.23 -9.55 -40.92
N GLY A 325 30.36 -8.90 -41.23
CA GLY A 325 31.13 -8.07 -40.31
C GLY A 325 30.43 -6.79 -39.84
N ASP A 326 29.57 -6.17 -40.65
CA ASP A 326 28.78 -4.98 -40.26
C ASP A 326 27.63 -5.35 -39.30
N ALA A 327 27.07 -6.56 -39.43
CA ALA A 327 26.09 -7.07 -38.47
C ALA A 327 26.72 -7.46 -37.12
N ALA A 328 27.89 -8.11 -37.15
CA ALA A 328 28.61 -8.55 -35.94
C ALA A 328 29.26 -7.42 -35.13
N GLU A 329 29.75 -6.35 -35.77
CA GLU A 329 30.33 -5.19 -35.07
C GLU A 329 29.26 -4.26 -34.46
N ASN A 330 28.06 -4.19 -35.06
CA ASN A 330 26.99 -3.29 -34.61
C ASN A 330 25.98 -3.96 -33.67
N ASN A 331 25.91 -5.28 -33.64
CA ASN A 331 25.04 -6.04 -32.74
C ASN A 331 25.77 -7.24 -32.09
N PRO A 332 26.84 -7.00 -31.32
CA PRO A 332 27.57 -8.06 -30.63
C PRO A 332 26.76 -8.64 -29.47
N ILE A 333 27.11 -9.85 -29.02
CA ILE A 333 26.74 -10.28 -27.66
C ILE A 333 27.46 -9.34 -26.69
N LEU A 334 26.68 -8.61 -25.90
CA LEU A 334 27.19 -7.60 -24.98
C LEU A 334 27.63 -8.23 -23.67
N SER A 335 28.37 -7.44 -22.89
CA SER A 335 28.94 -7.84 -21.61
C SER A 335 28.67 -6.81 -20.52
N VAL A 336 28.88 -7.20 -19.26
CA VAL A 336 28.86 -6.29 -18.10
C VAL A 336 29.87 -5.15 -18.29
N GLU A 337 31.06 -5.46 -18.83
CA GLU A 337 32.10 -4.48 -19.18
C GLU A 337 31.58 -3.44 -20.19
N ASP A 338 30.93 -3.88 -21.28
CA ASP A 338 30.37 -2.97 -22.29
C ASP A 338 29.30 -2.03 -21.70
N CYS A 339 28.42 -2.57 -20.87
CA CYS A 339 27.37 -1.79 -20.22
C CYS A 339 27.96 -0.75 -19.25
N LEU A 340 28.93 -1.15 -18.44
CA LEU A 340 29.58 -0.26 -17.49
C LEU A 340 30.29 0.89 -18.22
N TRP A 341 30.93 0.62 -19.35
CA TRP A 341 31.63 1.61 -20.17
C TRP A 341 30.70 2.60 -20.83
N TYR A 342 29.60 2.10 -21.38
CA TYR A 342 28.55 2.95 -21.90
C TYR A 342 28.04 3.93 -20.84
N TRP A 343 27.81 3.46 -19.61
CA TRP A 343 27.27 4.29 -18.55
C TRP A 343 28.28 5.26 -17.92
N THR A 344 29.56 4.87 -17.80
CA THR A 344 30.50 5.59 -16.92
C THR A 344 31.69 6.26 -17.62
N ASN A 345 32.08 5.80 -18.81
CA ASN A 345 33.32 6.27 -19.41
C ASN A 345 33.09 7.56 -20.23
N PRO A 346 33.78 8.68 -19.90
CA PRO A 346 33.55 9.98 -20.55
C PRO A 346 34.00 10.03 -22.02
N LEU A 347 34.81 9.06 -22.45
CA LEU A 347 35.27 8.94 -23.83
C LEU A 347 34.59 7.79 -24.58
N PHE A 348 33.57 7.14 -23.99
CA PHE A 348 32.80 6.10 -24.65
C PHE A 348 32.10 6.65 -25.89
N MET A 349 32.38 6.06 -27.05
CA MET A 349 31.76 6.41 -28.34
C MET A 349 31.37 5.14 -29.09
N ASN A 350 30.10 5.00 -29.43
CA ASN A 350 29.63 3.99 -30.37
C ASN A 350 28.92 4.62 -31.58
N TRP A 351 28.17 3.83 -32.37
CA TRP A 351 27.46 4.34 -33.52
C TRP A 351 26.21 5.17 -33.16
N GLN A 352 25.61 4.96 -31.98
CA GLN A 352 24.47 5.73 -31.44
C GLN A 352 24.90 7.05 -30.77
N GLY A 353 26.17 7.19 -30.39
CA GLY A 353 26.67 8.44 -29.81
C GLY A 353 27.68 8.25 -28.68
N LYS A 354 27.77 9.30 -27.87
CA LYS A 354 28.50 9.31 -26.60
C LYS A 354 27.84 8.41 -25.56
N GLY A 355 28.62 7.95 -24.58
CA GLY A 355 28.12 7.33 -23.36
C GLY A 355 27.36 8.30 -22.45
N GLN A 356 27.02 7.83 -21.25
CA GLN A 356 26.21 8.59 -20.28
C GLN A 356 27.05 9.40 -19.28
N GLU A 357 28.33 9.08 -19.11
CA GLU A 357 29.27 9.82 -18.24
C GLU A 357 28.84 9.90 -16.75
N VAL A 358 28.09 8.90 -16.27
CA VAL A 358 27.67 8.80 -14.87
C VAL A 358 28.85 8.40 -13.98
N ASP A 359 28.94 8.99 -12.78
CA ASP A 359 29.93 8.61 -11.78
C ASP A 359 29.83 7.10 -11.48
N ARG A 360 30.93 6.39 -11.68
CA ARG A 360 31.04 4.96 -11.45
C ARG A 360 30.67 4.58 -10.00
N GLY A 361 30.94 5.46 -9.04
CA GLY A 361 30.55 5.30 -7.64
C GLY A 361 29.04 5.30 -7.39
N LYS A 362 28.20 5.57 -8.40
CA LYS A 362 26.73 5.45 -8.36
C LYS A 362 26.22 4.14 -8.96
N ILE A 363 27.04 3.37 -9.68
CA ILE A 363 26.57 2.21 -10.45
C ILE A 363 26.53 0.94 -9.59
N ALA A 364 25.39 0.26 -9.54
CA ALA A 364 25.28 -1.14 -9.18
C ALA A 364 24.98 -1.96 -10.44
N ALA A 365 25.74 -3.01 -10.73
CA ALA A 365 25.58 -3.79 -11.96
C ALA A 365 24.82 -5.11 -11.74
N GLY A 366 24.05 -5.51 -12.74
CA GLY A 366 23.17 -6.68 -12.71
C GLY A 366 23.88 -8.03 -12.54
N VAL A 367 23.36 -8.87 -11.64
CA VAL A 367 23.66 -10.31 -11.54
C VAL A 367 22.34 -11.09 -11.59
N PRO A 368 22.12 -11.92 -12.61
CA PRO A 368 20.92 -12.75 -12.70
C PRO A 368 21.05 -14.00 -11.82
N VAL A 369 19.97 -14.40 -11.15
CA VAL A 369 19.83 -15.68 -10.42
C VAL A 369 18.88 -16.58 -11.21
N TYR A 370 19.08 -16.62 -12.53
CA TYR A 370 18.29 -17.40 -13.49
C TYR A 370 19.13 -17.58 -14.75
N GLY A 371 18.65 -18.40 -15.67
CA GLY A 371 19.29 -18.64 -16.95
C GLY A 371 18.30 -18.92 -18.07
N TYR A 372 18.84 -19.14 -19.26
CA TYR A 372 18.08 -19.43 -20.47
C TYR A 372 18.56 -20.72 -21.11
N ASP A 373 17.63 -21.63 -21.39
CA ASP A 373 17.90 -22.81 -22.23
C ASP A 373 17.58 -22.50 -23.69
N PHE A 374 18.62 -22.27 -24.47
CA PHE A 374 18.48 -21.98 -25.89
C PHE A 374 18.07 -23.20 -26.71
N ALA A 375 18.07 -24.41 -26.16
CA ALA A 375 17.58 -25.61 -26.85
C ALA A 375 16.06 -25.83 -26.65
N ALA A 376 15.46 -25.22 -25.63
CA ALA A 376 14.09 -25.48 -25.21
C ALA A 376 13.13 -24.33 -25.57
N ALA A 377 11.89 -24.69 -25.89
CA ALA A 377 10.83 -23.72 -26.13
C ALA A 377 10.29 -23.17 -24.81
N LYS A 378 9.70 -21.98 -24.86
CA LYS A 378 8.92 -21.43 -23.73
C LYS A 378 7.83 -22.39 -23.28
N GLU A 379 7.44 -22.24 -22.02
CA GLU A 379 6.27 -22.95 -21.50
C GLU A 379 4.99 -22.47 -22.21
N PRO A 380 3.99 -23.35 -22.37
CA PRO A 380 2.68 -22.95 -22.90
C PRO A 380 2.05 -21.86 -22.03
N ASP A 381 1.40 -20.89 -22.66
CA ASP A 381 0.61 -19.89 -21.94
C ASP A 381 -0.59 -20.57 -21.24
N ASP A 382 -0.76 -20.34 -19.94
CA ASP A 382 -1.75 -21.03 -19.12
C ASP A 382 -3.21 -20.76 -19.55
N LEU A 383 -3.46 -19.64 -20.25
CA LEU A 383 -4.80 -19.25 -20.68
C LEU A 383 -5.14 -19.78 -22.07
N THR A 384 -4.18 -19.76 -22.99
CA THR A 384 -4.38 -20.08 -24.41
C THR A 384 -3.87 -21.47 -24.78
N GLY A 385 -2.97 -22.04 -23.98
CA GLY A 385 -2.25 -23.29 -24.27
C GLY A 385 -1.25 -23.15 -25.42
N GLU A 386 -1.08 -21.96 -25.99
CA GLU A 386 -0.13 -21.72 -27.07
C GLU A 386 1.28 -21.58 -26.53
N VAL A 387 2.25 -22.20 -27.21
CA VAL A 387 3.67 -21.94 -26.93
C VAL A 387 4.07 -20.64 -27.63
N PRO A 388 4.42 -19.58 -26.89
CA PRO A 388 4.92 -18.35 -27.47
C PRO A 388 6.29 -18.56 -28.11
N PRO A 389 6.66 -17.80 -29.15
CA PRO A 389 7.98 -17.91 -29.75
C PRO A 389 9.07 -17.46 -28.77
N GLY A 390 10.23 -18.12 -28.82
CA GLY A 390 11.38 -17.83 -27.98
C GLY A 390 11.93 -19.04 -27.21
N TYR A 391 12.83 -18.74 -26.28
CA TYR A 391 13.58 -19.72 -25.49
C TYR A 391 13.08 -19.83 -24.06
N LYS A 392 13.32 -20.98 -23.44
CA LYS A 392 12.89 -21.27 -22.06
C LYS A 392 13.72 -20.47 -21.04
N VAL A 393 13.05 -19.97 -20.01
CA VAL A 393 13.67 -19.37 -18.81
C VAL A 393 13.71 -20.42 -17.70
N LEU A 394 14.82 -20.49 -16.98
CA LEU A 394 15.03 -21.41 -15.87
C LEU A 394 15.50 -20.65 -14.64
N ARG A 395 14.92 -20.92 -13.48
CA ARG A 395 15.40 -20.37 -12.21
C ARG A 395 16.67 -21.09 -11.79
N TYR A 396 17.57 -20.40 -11.10
CA TYR A 396 18.84 -21.01 -10.68
C TYR A 396 18.64 -22.29 -9.85
N LYS A 397 17.70 -22.29 -8.89
CA LYS A 397 17.34 -23.51 -8.14
C LYS A 397 16.88 -24.68 -9.02
N GLU A 398 16.12 -24.42 -10.08
CA GLU A 398 15.67 -25.46 -11.02
C GLU A 398 16.85 -26.00 -11.84
N ILE A 399 17.79 -25.14 -12.21
CA ILE A 399 19.03 -25.56 -12.89
C ILE A 399 19.84 -26.48 -11.99
N LEU A 400 19.99 -26.17 -10.70
CA LEU A 400 20.71 -27.02 -9.75
C LEU A 400 19.99 -28.35 -9.48
N ASP A 401 18.65 -28.34 -9.43
CA ASP A 401 17.84 -29.55 -9.26
C ASP A 401 17.99 -30.51 -10.44
N GLU A 402 18.02 -29.97 -11.67
CA GLU A 402 18.14 -30.77 -12.91
C GLU A 402 19.61 -31.14 -13.22
N PHE A 403 20.55 -30.25 -12.91
CA PHE A 403 21.98 -30.40 -13.18
C PHE A 403 22.81 -30.17 -11.91
N PRO A 404 23.01 -31.19 -11.06
CA PRO A 404 23.77 -31.05 -9.82
C PRO A 404 25.22 -30.59 -10.00
N ASP A 405 25.84 -30.92 -11.14
CA ASP A 405 27.21 -30.53 -11.49
C ASP A 405 27.29 -29.11 -12.11
N ALA A 406 26.18 -28.36 -12.14
CA ALA A 406 26.12 -27.01 -12.69
C ALA A 406 27.08 -26.03 -11.99
N LEU A 407 27.41 -26.26 -10.73
CA LEU A 407 28.38 -25.44 -9.99
C LEU A 407 29.79 -25.49 -10.59
N ASP A 408 30.13 -26.61 -11.25
CA ASP A 408 31.42 -26.82 -11.93
C ASP A 408 31.37 -26.43 -13.42
N ALA A 409 30.22 -25.92 -13.90
CA ALA A 409 30.04 -25.55 -15.29
C ALA A 409 30.97 -24.40 -15.68
N LYS A 410 31.94 -24.70 -16.55
CA LYS A 410 32.85 -23.70 -17.11
C LYS A 410 32.04 -22.57 -17.76
N ASP A 411 32.41 -21.33 -17.45
CA ASP A 411 31.77 -20.12 -17.98
C ASP A 411 30.26 -20.04 -17.69
N ALA A 412 29.77 -20.75 -16.65
CA ALA A 412 28.35 -20.88 -16.31
C ALA A 412 27.48 -21.31 -17.51
N ASN A 413 27.99 -22.28 -18.27
CA ASN A 413 27.31 -22.85 -19.43
C ASN A 413 27.19 -24.37 -19.35
N ILE A 414 25.96 -24.87 -19.36
CA ILE A 414 25.66 -26.31 -19.45
C ILE A 414 25.33 -26.65 -20.90
N LYS A 415 26.09 -27.58 -21.47
CA LYS A 415 25.85 -28.15 -22.80
C LYS A 415 25.70 -29.65 -22.72
N VAL A 416 24.52 -30.14 -23.13
CA VAL A 416 24.23 -31.57 -23.22
C VAL A 416 24.05 -31.92 -24.69
N ASP A 417 24.89 -32.82 -25.22
CA ASP A 417 24.80 -33.26 -26.61
C ASP A 417 23.42 -33.88 -26.91
N GLY A 418 22.83 -33.54 -28.05
CA GLY A 418 21.51 -34.04 -28.42
C GLY A 418 21.09 -33.69 -29.84
N LYS A 419 19.91 -34.14 -30.24
CA LYS A 419 19.26 -33.75 -31.48
C LYS A 419 17.85 -33.32 -31.16
N THR A 420 17.68 -32.03 -30.92
CA THR A 420 16.40 -31.43 -30.52
C THR A 420 15.77 -30.70 -31.69
N PRO A 421 14.44 -30.82 -31.85
CA PRO A 421 13.71 -29.89 -32.69
C PRO A 421 13.98 -28.45 -32.24
N ARG A 422 14.17 -27.54 -33.19
CA ARG A 422 14.34 -26.12 -32.86
C ARG A 422 13.07 -25.63 -32.14
N PRO A 423 13.20 -24.76 -31.10
CA PRO A 423 12.05 -24.13 -30.48
C PRO A 423 11.29 -23.29 -31.50
N LYS A 424 10.04 -22.95 -31.18
CA LYS A 424 9.22 -22.08 -32.03
C LYS A 424 9.86 -20.68 -32.05
N LEU A 425 10.33 -20.24 -33.22
CA LEU A 425 11.01 -18.96 -33.43
C LEU A 425 10.48 -18.27 -34.70
N GLY A 426 10.69 -16.96 -34.82
CA GLY A 426 10.32 -16.18 -36.02
C GLY A 426 11.17 -16.51 -37.25
N GLU A 427 10.59 -16.48 -38.45
CA GLU A 427 11.30 -16.73 -39.72
C GLU A 427 12.29 -15.60 -40.09
N PRO A 428 13.37 -15.89 -40.87
CA PRO A 428 13.73 -17.19 -41.46
C PRO A 428 14.62 -18.05 -40.54
N LEU A 429 14.29 -19.34 -40.45
CA LEU A 429 15.06 -20.33 -39.67
C LEU A 429 16.01 -21.13 -40.56
N PRO A 430 17.27 -21.39 -40.14
CA PRO A 430 18.16 -22.29 -40.83
C PRO A 430 17.62 -23.73 -40.82
N PRO A 431 17.78 -24.51 -41.90
CA PRO A 431 17.30 -25.89 -41.96
C PRO A 431 18.04 -26.80 -40.97
N GLY A 432 17.33 -27.74 -40.34
CA GLY A 432 17.91 -28.80 -39.49
C GLY A 432 17.48 -28.75 -38.02
N GLU A 433 18.01 -29.68 -37.23
CA GLU A 433 17.83 -29.78 -35.77
C GLU A 433 18.90 -28.98 -35.01
N TYR A 434 18.63 -28.70 -33.74
CA TYR A 434 19.60 -28.13 -32.81
C TYR A 434 20.53 -29.24 -32.26
N PRO A 435 21.85 -29.01 -32.14
CA PRO A 435 22.82 -30.06 -31.81
C PRO A 435 22.93 -30.39 -30.32
N TYR A 436 22.11 -29.78 -29.47
CA TYR A 436 22.16 -29.96 -28.02
C TYR A 436 20.79 -30.26 -27.46
N ALA A 437 20.69 -31.22 -26.54
CA ALA A 437 19.50 -31.42 -25.73
C ALA A 437 19.24 -30.21 -24.82
N HIS A 438 20.31 -29.62 -24.28
CA HIS A 438 20.29 -28.41 -23.45
C HIS A 438 21.47 -27.51 -23.79
N ASN A 439 21.24 -26.20 -23.88
CA ASN A 439 22.30 -25.19 -23.95
C ASN A 439 21.92 -24.02 -23.04
N ILE A 440 22.33 -24.12 -21.78
CA ILE A 440 21.89 -23.24 -20.70
C ILE A 440 22.99 -22.27 -20.35
N TYR A 441 22.70 -20.98 -20.40
CA TYR A 441 23.57 -19.93 -19.86
C TYR A 441 22.93 -19.34 -18.61
N PHE A 442 23.70 -19.21 -17.53
CA PHE A 442 23.23 -18.78 -16.21
C PHE A 442 24.39 -18.16 -15.40
N GLU A 443 24.26 -18.06 -14.08
CA GLU A 443 25.33 -17.66 -13.16
C GLU A 443 25.64 -18.74 -12.12
N THR A 444 26.90 -18.80 -11.70
CA THR A 444 27.38 -19.61 -10.57
C THR A 444 27.90 -18.68 -9.47
N PRO A 445 28.10 -19.17 -8.23
CA PRO A 445 28.73 -18.40 -7.17
C PRO A 445 30.10 -17.83 -7.60
N ASP A 446 30.90 -18.61 -8.32
CA ASP A 446 32.25 -18.21 -8.76
C ASP A 446 32.22 -17.14 -9.84
N THR A 447 31.34 -17.27 -10.84
CA THR A 447 31.20 -16.25 -11.89
C THR A 447 30.65 -14.94 -11.31
N ALA A 448 29.67 -15.02 -10.41
CA ALA A 448 29.09 -13.86 -9.75
C ALA A 448 30.11 -13.12 -8.86
N VAL A 449 30.88 -13.86 -8.05
CA VAL A 449 31.97 -13.28 -7.24
C VAL A 449 33.07 -12.69 -8.11
N THR A 450 33.39 -13.31 -9.26
CA THR A 450 34.36 -12.76 -10.21
C THR A 450 33.89 -11.42 -10.76
N LYS A 451 32.61 -11.29 -11.11
CA LYS A 451 32.01 -10.00 -11.50
C LYS A 451 32.09 -8.98 -10.38
N LEU A 452 31.71 -9.34 -9.16
CA LEU A 452 31.75 -8.44 -8.01
C LEU A 452 33.18 -7.94 -7.74
N LYS A 453 34.18 -8.80 -7.79
CA LYS A 453 35.59 -8.41 -7.63
C LYS A 453 36.04 -7.42 -8.69
N PHE A 454 35.65 -7.65 -9.95
CA PHE A 454 35.89 -6.69 -11.02
C PHE A 454 35.21 -5.35 -10.73
N LEU A 455 33.90 -5.35 -10.43
CA LEU A 455 33.12 -4.15 -10.14
C LEU A 455 33.71 -3.34 -8.98
N LYS A 456 34.13 -4.02 -7.89
CA LYS A 456 34.83 -3.37 -6.78
C LYS A 456 36.16 -2.78 -7.18
N GLY A 457 36.97 -3.54 -7.93
CA GLY A 457 38.28 -3.10 -8.40
C GLY A 457 38.19 -1.87 -9.30
N VAL A 458 37.10 -1.70 -10.06
CA VAL A 458 36.93 -0.52 -10.92
C VAL A 458 36.23 0.64 -10.23
N GLY A 459 35.68 0.45 -9.02
CA GLY A 459 35.03 1.50 -8.23
C GLY A 459 33.51 1.61 -8.39
N ALA A 460 32.83 0.54 -8.83
CA ALA A 460 31.37 0.48 -8.87
C ALA A 460 30.80 0.25 -7.46
N LYS A 461 29.58 0.76 -7.20
CA LYS A 461 28.93 0.76 -5.88
C LYS A 461 28.53 -0.64 -5.40
N GLY A 462 28.23 -1.56 -6.31
CA GLY A 462 27.87 -2.93 -5.96
C GLY A 462 27.16 -3.70 -7.06
N VAL A 463 26.28 -4.61 -6.67
CA VAL A 463 25.48 -5.45 -7.57
C VAL A 463 23.99 -5.35 -7.29
N ILE A 464 23.19 -5.47 -8.34
CA ILE A 464 21.73 -5.56 -8.28
C ILE A 464 21.26 -6.92 -8.84
N ILE A 465 20.35 -7.59 -8.13
CA ILE A 465 20.09 -9.02 -8.30
C ILE A 465 18.63 -9.26 -8.67
N TRP A 466 18.41 -9.98 -9.77
CA TRP A 466 17.10 -10.44 -10.21
C TRP A 466 17.05 -11.97 -10.22
N GLU A 467 16.29 -12.67 -9.38
CA GLU A 467 15.54 -12.19 -8.21
C GLU A 467 15.80 -13.11 -7.01
N LEU A 468 15.55 -12.61 -5.79
CA LEU A 468 15.89 -13.26 -4.52
C LEU A 468 15.35 -14.69 -4.41
N SER A 469 14.15 -14.94 -4.94
CA SER A 469 13.42 -16.21 -4.78
C SER A 469 13.98 -17.38 -5.59
N ASN A 470 14.92 -17.11 -6.51
CA ASN A 470 15.49 -18.12 -7.38
C ASN A 470 16.76 -18.77 -6.81
N ASP A 471 17.35 -18.20 -5.75
CA ASP A 471 18.59 -18.71 -5.17
C ASP A 471 18.38 -20.01 -4.38
N VAL A 472 19.49 -20.71 -4.12
CA VAL A 472 19.53 -21.89 -3.26
C VAL A 472 20.31 -21.56 -2.00
N TRP A 473 19.63 -21.54 -0.85
CA TRP A 473 20.20 -21.16 0.45
C TRP A 473 20.95 -22.32 1.13
N GLU A 474 21.86 -22.94 0.38
CA GLU A 474 22.79 -23.96 0.87
C GLU A 474 24.23 -23.45 0.77
N ASP A 475 25.06 -23.84 1.73
CA ASP A 475 26.47 -23.45 1.76
C ASP A 475 27.21 -23.92 0.50
N GLY A 476 27.93 -22.99 -0.12
CA GLY A 476 28.67 -23.24 -1.35
C GLY A 476 27.81 -23.25 -2.63
N LYS A 477 26.48 -23.19 -2.52
CA LYS A 477 25.57 -23.16 -3.69
C LYS A 477 24.93 -21.79 -3.94
N SER A 478 24.65 -21.04 -2.87
CA SER A 478 24.00 -19.72 -2.97
C SER A 478 24.88 -18.71 -3.70
N ILE A 479 24.33 -18.09 -4.74
CA ILE A 479 24.96 -16.98 -5.46
C ILE A 479 24.99 -15.73 -4.58
N ILE A 480 23.89 -15.44 -3.88
CA ILE A 480 23.72 -14.21 -3.08
C ILE A 480 24.62 -14.23 -1.85
N LYS A 481 24.70 -15.37 -1.15
CA LYS A 481 25.62 -15.57 -0.02
C LYS A 481 27.07 -15.40 -0.44
N ALA A 482 27.47 -15.98 -1.58
CA ALA A 482 28.83 -15.84 -2.10
C ALA A 482 29.18 -14.39 -2.44
N LEU A 483 28.26 -13.66 -3.09
CA LEU A 483 28.39 -12.24 -3.35
C LEU A 483 28.56 -11.43 -2.06
N TYR A 484 27.72 -11.67 -1.06
CA TYR A 484 27.80 -10.97 0.22
C TYR A 484 29.12 -11.21 0.94
N LEU A 485 29.58 -12.46 1.02
CA LEU A 485 30.86 -12.79 1.65
C LEU A 485 32.05 -12.15 0.92
N ALA A 486 31.98 -11.97 -0.40
CA ALA A 486 33.00 -11.29 -1.19
C ALA A 486 32.85 -9.75 -1.20
N SER A 487 31.72 -9.21 -0.71
CA SER A 487 31.39 -7.79 -0.79
C SER A 487 32.27 -6.90 0.08
N GLY A 488 32.90 -7.45 1.12
CA GLY A 488 33.63 -6.69 2.15
C GLY A 488 32.73 -6.18 3.28
N ASN A 489 31.42 -6.42 3.21
CA ASN A 489 30.54 -6.27 4.37
C ASN A 489 30.87 -7.32 5.43
N LYS A 490 30.69 -6.96 6.69
CA LYS A 490 30.73 -7.94 7.76
C LYS A 490 29.43 -8.72 7.70
N VAL A 491 29.49 -10.04 7.84
CA VAL A 491 28.29 -10.84 8.07
C VAL A 491 27.63 -10.27 9.31
N PRO A 492 26.39 -9.76 9.21
CA PRO A 492 25.69 -9.22 10.35
C PRO A 492 25.51 -10.36 11.35
N GLU A 493 26.01 -10.17 12.57
CA GLU A 493 25.47 -10.87 13.71
C GLU A 493 24.07 -10.31 13.90
N SER A 494 23.06 -11.18 13.94
CA SER A 494 21.69 -10.74 14.17
C SER A 494 21.67 -9.93 15.46
N SER A 495 21.14 -8.73 15.33
CA SER A 495 21.05 -7.81 16.46
C SER A 495 19.59 -7.83 16.92
N PRO A 496 19.31 -7.98 18.22
CA PRO A 496 17.96 -7.80 18.71
C PRO A 496 17.47 -6.42 18.27
N VAL A 497 16.22 -6.36 17.84
CA VAL A 497 15.57 -5.11 17.40
C VAL A 497 15.70 -4.10 18.55
N THR A 498 16.50 -3.04 18.36
CA THR A 498 16.70 -1.98 19.37
C THR A 498 15.68 -0.86 19.25
N ASP A 499 14.80 -0.92 18.25
CA ASP A 499 13.75 0.06 17.98
C ASP A 499 12.53 -0.69 17.40
N PRO A 500 11.61 -1.18 18.24
CA PRO A 500 10.45 -1.94 17.79
C PRO A 500 9.45 -1.01 17.08
N PRO A 501 8.73 -1.47 16.04
CA PRO A 501 7.57 -0.74 15.54
C PRO A 501 6.56 -0.56 16.69
N VAL A 502 5.89 0.59 16.75
CA VAL A 502 4.77 0.84 17.68
C VAL A 502 3.72 -0.27 17.49
N PRO A 503 3.52 -1.17 18.46
CA PRO A 503 2.56 -2.25 18.31
C PRO A 503 1.13 -1.72 18.41
N VAL A 504 0.26 -2.21 17.52
CA VAL A 504 -1.20 -2.10 17.61
C VAL A 504 -1.69 -3.39 18.26
N ALA A 505 -2.45 -3.31 19.36
CA ALA A 505 -2.81 -4.47 20.15
C ALA A 505 -3.79 -5.43 19.43
N ASN A 506 -3.47 -6.73 19.50
CA ASN A 506 -4.41 -7.85 19.55
C ASN A 506 -3.97 -8.73 20.74
N SER A 507 -4.88 -9.08 21.63
CA SER A 507 -4.58 -9.81 22.87
C SER A 507 -4.43 -11.32 22.65
N TYR A 508 -3.22 -11.82 22.40
CA TYR A 508 -2.90 -13.24 22.50
C TYR A 508 -1.48 -13.40 23.07
N LEU A 509 -1.28 -14.33 24.02
CA LEU A 509 -0.01 -14.52 24.73
C LEU A 509 0.55 -15.92 24.48
N TRP A 510 1.85 -15.99 24.21
CA TRP A 510 2.66 -17.21 24.30
C TRP A 510 3.30 -17.26 25.70
N ASP A 511 3.14 -18.37 26.43
CA ASP A 511 3.56 -18.47 27.83
C ASP A 511 5.08 -18.67 28.00
N SER A 512 5.76 -17.72 28.65
CA SER A 512 7.21 -17.69 28.88
C SER A 512 7.62 -18.06 30.31
N VAL A 513 8.07 -19.31 30.56
CA VAL A 513 9.01 -19.66 31.66
C VAL A 513 9.90 -20.88 31.29
N GLY A 514 11.22 -20.74 31.47
CA GLY A 514 12.27 -21.60 30.88
C GLY A 514 12.85 -22.79 31.68
N PHE A 515 14.00 -23.26 31.16
CA PHE A 515 14.68 -24.53 31.41
C PHE A 515 15.58 -24.53 32.66
N LEU A 516 15.29 -25.43 33.62
CA LEU A 516 16.22 -26.42 34.22
C LEU A 516 15.46 -27.21 35.30
N GLY A 517 15.08 -28.45 34.98
CA GLY A 517 14.50 -29.41 35.92
C GLY A 517 13.15 -29.96 35.45
N HIS A 518 13.10 -31.29 35.25
CA HIS A 518 11.93 -32.10 34.85
C HIS A 518 10.56 -31.40 34.85
N ALA A 519 9.99 -31.23 33.66
CA ALA A 519 8.64 -30.75 33.45
C ALA A 519 7.60 -31.62 34.17
N THR A 520 6.71 -31.00 34.94
CA THR A 520 5.53 -31.67 35.53
C THR A 520 4.19 -31.09 35.07
N SER A 521 4.14 -30.10 34.17
CA SER A 521 2.87 -29.57 33.61
C SER A 521 3.03 -28.90 32.24
N ALA A 522 1.90 -28.56 31.60
CA ALA A 522 1.72 -28.31 30.17
C ALA A 522 1.96 -26.86 29.66
N LEU A 523 2.68 -25.99 30.38
CA LEU A 523 2.61 -24.51 30.19
C LEU A 523 3.98 -23.82 29.91
N GLN A 524 4.75 -24.19 28.86
CA GLN A 524 6.12 -23.64 28.64
C GLN A 524 6.52 -23.47 27.15
N PHE A 525 7.31 -22.43 26.78
CA PHE A 525 8.13 -22.39 25.55
C PHE A 525 9.17 -23.51 25.60
N GLN A 526 8.97 -24.52 24.78
CA GLN A 526 9.87 -25.64 24.58
C GLN A 526 11.07 -25.21 23.74
N ASP A 527 12.26 -25.27 24.33
CA ASP A 527 13.51 -25.25 23.57
C ASP A 527 13.62 -26.54 22.75
N ASP A 528 13.49 -26.42 21.44
CA ASP A 528 13.54 -27.53 20.50
C ASP A 528 14.96 -27.81 19.99
N GLY A 529 15.95 -27.03 20.47
CA GLY A 529 17.37 -27.21 20.22
C GLY A 529 17.91 -26.28 19.13
N THR A 530 19.23 -26.41 18.93
CA THR A 530 19.99 -25.64 17.94
C THR A 530 19.66 -26.12 16.53
N GLN A 531 19.42 -25.18 15.62
CA GLN A 531 19.34 -25.41 14.18
C GLN A 531 20.72 -25.22 13.53
N ASP A 532 20.94 -25.82 12.36
CA ASP A 532 22.23 -25.83 11.65
C ASP A 532 22.68 -24.44 11.12
N ASN A 533 21.91 -23.37 11.37
CA ASN A 533 22.09 -22.02 10.84
C ASN A 533 22.44 -20.95 11.90
N GLY A 534 22.82 -21.36 13.13
CA GLY A 534 23.11 -20.42 14.23
C GLY A 534 21.87 -19.88 14.94
N MET A 535 20.69 -20.40 14.60
CA MET A 535 19.44 -20.14 15.32
C MET A 535 19.15 -21.29 16.28
N ARG A 536 18.43 -21.00 17.35
CA ARG A 536 17.85 -21.98 18.27
C ARG A 536 16.35 -21.88 18.19
N GLN A 537 15.73 -23.04 18.07
CA GLN A 537 14.30 -23.12 17.91
C GLN A 537 13.61 -23.14 19.27
N PHE A 538 12.59 -22.32 19.40
CA PHE A 538 11.68 -22.35 20.53
C PHE A 538 10.26 -22.59 20.01
N SER A 539 9.47 -23.37 20.71
CA SER A 539 8.06 -23.52 20.39
C SER A 539 7.20 -23.29 21.62
N ALA A 540 6.10 -22.58 21.48
CA ALA A 540 5.09 -22.48 22.52
C ALA A 540 3.76 -22.93 21.97
N ARG A 541 2.95 -23.54 22.84
CA ARG A 541 1.55 -23.79 22.53
C ARG A 541 0.76 -22.49 22.64
N LEU A 542 -0.15 -22.27 21.69
CA LEU A 542 -1.09 -21.17 21.73
C LEU A 542 -2.25 -21.52 22.67
N TRP A 543 -2.55 -20.63 23.60
CA TRP A 543 -3.58 -20.81 24.62
C TRP A 543 -4.72 -19.79 24.44
N ASN A 544 -5.86 -20.07 25.09
CA ASN A 544 -7.04 -19.20 25.13
C ASN A 544 -7.60 -18.82 23.75
N ILE A 545 -7.56 -19.76 22.80
CA ILE A 545 -8.21 -19.59 21.50
C ILE A 545 -9.73 -19.82 21.70
N PRO A 546 -10.60 -18.86 21.35
CA PRO A 546 -12.05 -19.05 21.35
C PRO A 546 -12.48 -20.23 20.47
N ASP A 547 -13.54 -20.95 20.87
CA ASP A 547 -13.98 -22.19 20.19
C ASP A 547 -14.45 -21.97 18.74
N ASP A 548 -14.75 -20.73 18.36
CA ASP A 548 -15.24 -20.28 17.05
C ASP A 548 -14.20 -19.49 16.23
N ALA A 549 -13.04 -19.16 16.81
CA ALA A 549 -12.00 -18.40 16.12
C ALA A 549 -11.18 -19.28 15.14
N ASP A 550 -10.80 -18.72 13.99
CA ASP A 550 -9.82 -19.36 13.11
C ASP A 550 -8.43 -19.33 13.77
N TRP A 551 -8.11 -20.44 14.42
CA TRP A 551 -6.88 -20.66 15.16
C TRP A 551 -5.61 -20.37 14.35
N LYS A 552 -5.61 -20.51 13.01
CA LYS A 552 -4.45 -20.13 12.18
C LYS A 552 -4.28 -18.62 12.14
N SER A 553 -5.36 -17.89 11.91
CA SER A 553 -5.37 -16.43 11.92
C SER A 553 -4.97 -15.87 13.29
N VAL A 554 -5.45 -16.47 14.39
CA VAL A 554 -5.05 -16.08 15.75
C VAL A 554 -3.55 -16.29 15.96
N ALA A 555 -3.03 -17.45 15.59
CA ALA A 555 -1.60 -17.76 15.73
C ALA A 555 -0.70 -16.85 14.87
N GLN A 556 -1.14 -16.46 13.68
CA GLN A 556 -0.40 -15.56 12.77
C GLN A 556 -0.29 -14.13 13.29
N ASN A 557 -1.07 -13.73 14.29
CA ASN A 557 -1.10 -12.36 14.80
C ASN A 557 -0.73 -12.28 16.28
N CYS A 558 -0.10 -13.32 16.83
CA CYS A 558 0.26 -13.43 18.24
C CYS A 558 1.76 -13.12 18.43
N PRO A 559 2.13 -11.97 19.01
CA PRO A 559 3.53 -11.59 19.20
C PRO A 559 4.19 -12.33 20.38
N ALA A 560 5.51 -12.48 20.35
CA ALA A 560 6.31 -13.08 21.42
C ALA A 560 7.63 -12.32 21.64
N VAL A 561 8.19 -12.45 22.84
CA VAL A 561 9.59 -12.07 23.11
C VAL A 561 10.34 -13.31 23.58
N VAL A 562 11.39 -13.70 22.86
CA VAL A 562 12.22 -14.87 23.19
C VAL A 562 13.69 -14.46 23.14
N LYS A 563 14.45 -14.68 24.23
CA LYS A 563 15.86 -14.24 24.39
C LYS A 563 16.12 -12.78 23.94
N ARG A 564 15.33 -11.82 24.46
CA ARG A 564 15.41 -10.38 24.11
C ARG A 564 15.14 -10.05 22.62
N GLN A 565 14.59 -10.99 21.85
CA GLN A 565 14.19 -10.77 20.45
C GLN A 565 12.67 -10.73 20.36
N TYR A 566 12.14 -9.67 19.73
CA TYR A 566 10.71 -9.49 19.51
C TYR A 566 10.28 -10.15 18.19
N PHE A 567 9.17 -10.88 18.27
CA PHE A 567 8.48 -11.49 17.15
C PHE A 567 7.07 -10.91 17.12
N ASN A 568 6.66 -10.27 16.02
CA ASN A 568 5.27 -9.83 15.86
C ASN A 568 4.31 -11.00 15.56
N ARG A 569 4.86 -12.18 15.20
CA ARG A 569 4.17 -13.46 15.03
C ARG A 569 5.18 -14.63 15.03
N PRO A 570 4.75 -15.89 15.17
CA PRO A 570 5.63 -17.05 15.05
C PRO A 570 6.31 -17.13 13.68
N THR A 571 7.55 -17.60 13.65
CA THR A 571 8.25 -17.96 12.41
C THR A 571 7.45 -19.00 11.64
N ARG A 572 6.83 -19.93 12.37
CA ARG A 572 5.95 -20.96 11.79
C ARG A 572 4.90 -21.41 12.79
N ILE A 573 3.81 -21.97 12.27
CA ILE A 573 2.69 -22.48 13.07
C ILE A 573 2.56 -23.97 12.79
N VAL A 574 2.66 -24.78 13.83
CA VAL A 574 2.63 -26.24 13.74
C VAL A 574 1.49 -26.82 14.57
N ASP A 575 0.67 -27.63 13.91
CA ASP A 575 -0.34 -28.44 14.57
C ASP A 575 0.31 -29.74 15.08
N LYS A 576 0.49 -29.87 16.39
CA LYS A 576 1.05 -31.07 17.05
C LYS A 576 -0.05 -32.07 17.46
N GLY A 577 -1.23 -32.02 16.80
CA GLY A 577 -2.32 -32.97 16.98
C GLY A 577 -2.97 -32.88 18.36
N ALA A 578 -2.94 -33.96 19.14
CA ALA A 578 -3.53 -33.99 20.49
C ALA A 578 -2.89 -32.99 21.48
N LEU A 579 -1.71 -32.45 21.14
CA LEU A 579 -0.99 -31.45 21.92
C LEU A 579 -1.33 -30.00 21.52
N GLY A 580 -2.25 -29.80 20.57
CA GLY A 580 -2.70 -28.49 20.12
C GLY A 580 -1.76 -27.82 19.12
N LEU A 581 -2.01 -26.52 18.90
CA LEU A 581 -1.28 -25.66 17.97
C LEU A 581 -0.15 -24.90 18.63
N TRP A 582 0.98 -24.86 17.94
CA TRP A 582 2.21 -24.31 18.44
C TRP A 582 2.73 -23.23 17.48
N GLY A 583 3.18 -22.13 18.05
CA GLY A 583 4.05 -21.19 17.38
C GLY A 583 5.48 -21.67 17.57
N GLU A 584 6.24 -21.71 16.49
CA GLU A 584 7.66 -22.04 16.47
C GLU A 584 8.42 -20.77 16.05
N PHE A 585 9.48 -20.47 16.79
CA PHE A 585 10.22 -19.22 16.77
C PHE A 585 11.69 -19.57 16.58
N ASP A 586 12.26 -19.07 15.50
CA ASP A 586 13.68 -19.21 15.24
C ASP A 586 14.37 -17.99 15.86
N VAL A 587 15.09 -18.23 16.95
CA VAL A 587 15.71 -17.21 17.79
C VAL A 587 17.22 -17.27 17.59
N LEU A 588 17.90 -16.14 17.45
CA LEU A 588 19.36 -16.17 17.36
C LEU A 588 19.99 -16.78 18.62
N ASP A 589 20.88 -17.76 18.44
CA ASP A 589 21.65 -18.39 19.52
C ASP A 589 23.10 -17.85 19.51
N ASN A 590 23.35 -16.74 20.21
CA ASN A 590 24.70 -16.19 20.40
C ASN A 590 25.05 -16.16 21.90
N ASP A 591 26.30 -16.50 22.24
CA ASP A 591 26.90 -16.43 23.58
C ASP A 591 26.86 -15.01 24.20
N ASP A 592 26.68 -13.97 23.38
CA ASP A 592 26.58 -12.56 23.80
C ASP A 592 25.17 -12.14 24.27
N VAL A 593 24.15 -12.99 24.10
CA VAL A 593 22.79 -12.71 24.59
C VAL A 593 22.68 -13.28 26.00
N PRO A 594 22.57 -12.43 27.05
CA PRO A 594 22.48 -12.92 28.42
C PRO A 594 21.27 -13.84 28.60
N ASP A 595 21.45 -14.93 29.34
CA ASP A 595 20.40 -15.93 29.66
C ASP A 595 19.29 -15.38 30.57
N TRP A 596 19.23 -14.08 30.78
CA TRP A 596 18.27 -13.46 31.68
C TRP A 596 16.88 -13.38 31.06
N PHE A 597 15.86 -13.76 31.82
CA PHE A 597 14.48 -13.68 31.39
C PHE A 597 13.55 -13.44 32.57
N TRP A 598 12.42 -12.81 32.29
CA TRP A 598 11.30 -12.69 33.21
C TRP A 598 10.57 -14.03 33.30
N GLY A 599 10.40 -14.53 34.52
CA GLY A 599 9.63 -15.74 34.80
C GLY A 599 8.12 -15.47 34.83
N HIS A 600 7.40 -16.27 35.63
CA HIS A 600 5.96 -16.11 35.79
C HIS A 600 5.62 -14.66 36.20
N VAL A 601 4.76 -14.04 35.41
CA VAL A 601 4.22 -12.72 35.68
C VAL A 601 3.02 -12.91 36.61
N GLU A 602 3.11 -12.35 37.80
CA GLU A 602 2.04 -12.34 38.79
C GLU A 602 1.54 -10.91 38.99
N GLU A 603 0.22 -10.74 39.08
CA GLU A 603 -0.37 -9.47 39.49
C GLU A 603 -0.03 -9.18 40.96
N LYS A 604 0.24 -7.91 41.30
CA LYS A 604 0.69 -7.48 42.62
C LYS A 604 -0.11 -6.26 43.10
N ASP A 605 -0.50 -6.28 44.37
CA ASP A 605 -1.16 -5.14 45.02
C ASP A 605 -0.26 -3.89 45.09
N GLY A 606 -0.90 -2.71 45.09
CA GLY A 606 -0.22 -1.42 45.30
C GLY A 606 0.25 -0.74 44.01
N ALA A 607 -0.47 -0.95 42.92
CA ALA A 607 -0.30 -0.20 41.68
C ALA A 607 -0.70 1.28 41.84
N PRO A 608 -0.07 2.22 41.12
CA PRO A 608 -0.57 3.59 40.98
C PRO A 608 -1.99 3.62 40.39
N ASP A 609 -2.78 4.65 40.71
CA ASP A 609 -4.12 4.81 40.11
C ASP A 609 -4.04 4.82 38.57
N GLY A 610 -4.78 3.92 37.91
CA GLY A 610 -4.79 3.78 36.44
C GLY A 610 -3.77 2.77 35.89
N TYR A 611 -3.18 1.93 36.74
CA TYR A 611 -2.23 0.89 36.37
C TYR A 611 -2.55 -0.42 37.12
N THR A 612 -2.42 -1.56 36.44
CA THR A 612 -2.32 -2.88 37.06
C THR A 612 -0.83 -3.18 37.21
N ARG A 613 -0.41 -3.39 38.46
CA ARG A 613 0.97 -3.71 38.76
C ARG A 613 1.19 -5.21 38.62
N TYR A 614 2.18 -5.58 37.83
CA TYR A 614 2.66 -6.94 37.68
C TYR A 614 4.06 -7.05 38.24
N ALA A 615 4.42 -8.24 38.70
CA ALA A 615 5.75 -8.58 39.15
C ALA A 615 6.21 -9.84 38.44
N SER A 616 7.46 -9.88 38.01
CA SER A 616 8.06 -11.11 37.50
C SER A 616 9.47 -11.27 38.03
N ARG A 617 9.82 -12.51 38.40
CA ARG A 617 11.16 -12.83 38.87
C ARG A 617 12.13 -12.89 37.71
N LEU A 618 13.26 -12.19 37.82
CA LEU A 618 14.39 -12.33 36.91
C LEU A 618 15.11 -13.66 37.18
N TRP A 619 15.20 -14.48 36.15
CA TRP A 619 15.91 -15.76 36.15
C TRP A 619 17.14 -15.69 35.24
N GLY A 620 17.99 -16.74 35.28
CA GLY A 620 19.18 -16.82 34.43
C GLY A 620 20.42 -16.09 34.95
N LEU A 621 20.36 -15.46 36.12
CA LEU A 621 21.49 -14.74 36.71
C LEU A 621 22.61 -15.71 37.16
N SER A 622 23.84 -15.45 36.71
CA SER A 622 25.07 -16.01 37.25
C SER A 622 25.51 -15.29 38.52
N LEU A 623 26.35 -15.95 39.34
CA LEU A 623 26.99 -15.35 40.52
C LEU A 623 27.89 -14.14 40.18
N SER A 624 28.25 -13.96 38.92
CA SER A 624 29.09 -12.87 38.41
C SER A 624 28.31 -11.68 37.85
N ASP A 625 27.00 -11.82 37.64
CA ASP A 625 26.23 -10.81 36.91
C ASP A 625 25.92 -9.60 37.78
N ASP A 626 26.04 -8.41 37.20
CA ASP A 626 25.47 -7.20 37.81
C ASP A 626 23.95 -7.28 37.62
N TRP A 627 23.32 -7.76 38.68
CA TRP A 627 21.93 -8.15 38.70
C TRP A 627 20.95 -6.96 38.55
N GLN A 628 21.38 -5.73 38.87
CA GLN A 628 20.57 -4.53 38.65
C GLN A 628 20.62 -4.10 37.19
N GLU A 629 21.80 -4.13 36.59
CA GLU A 629 21.96 -3.88 35.15
C GLU A 629 21.30 -4.99 34.32
N ALA A 630 21.34 -6.23 34.79
CA ALA A 630 20.66 -7.35 34.13
C ALA A 630 19.14 -7.15 34.05
N ALA A 631 18.51 -6.71 35.14
CA ALA A 631 17.09 -6.41 35.18
C ALA A 631 16.70 -5.27 34.22
N LYS A 632 17.48 -4.18 34.17
CA LYS A 632 17.23 -3.06 33.25
C LYS A 632 17.41 -3.42 31.78
N GLN A 633 18.26 -4.38 31.48
CA GLN A 633 18.55 -4.78 30.11
C GLN A 633 17.61 -5.88 29.59
N THR A 634 16.69 -6.40 30.42
CA THR A 634 15.78 -7.48 30.06
C THR A 634 14.39 -6.91 29.73
N PRO A 635 13.98 -6.84 28.45
CA PRO A 635 12.67 -6.33 28.08
C PRO A 635 11.54 -7.33 28.41
N ALA A 636 10.31 -6.83 28.51
CA ALA A 636 9.11 -7.63 28.82
C ALA A 636 7.93 -7.26 27.91
N LEU A 637 7.03 -8.21 27.67
CA LEU A 637 5.71 -7.98 27.08
C LEU A 637 4.67 -8.46 28.09
N ILE A 638 3.96 -7.52 28.73
CA ILE A 638 3.00 -7.84 29.80
C ILE A 638 1.66 -7.23 29.46
N ALA A 639 0.62 -8.07 29.41
CA ALA A 639 -0.74 -7.70 29.00
C ALA A 639 -0.78 -6.90 27.68
N GLY A 640 0.06 -7.29 26.70
CA GLY A 640 0.11 -6.65 25.38
C GLY A 640 0.87 -5.32 25.32
N GLN A 641 1.45 -4.84 26.42
CA GLN A 641 2.30 -3.65 26.46
C GLN A 641 3.78 -4.06 26.56
N TYR A 642 4.62 -3.45 25.72
CA TYR A 642 6.05 -3.71 25.68
C TYR A 642 6.81 -2.76 26.61
N PHE A 643 7.77 -3.32 27.35
CA PHE A 643 8.61 -2.62 28.31
C PHE A 643 10.08 -2.86 27.96
N ASP A 644 10.84 -1.79 27.72
CA ASP A 644 12.29 -1.88 27.52
C ASP A 644 13.04 -2.24 28.80
N GLU A 645 12.52 -1.79 29.95
CA GLU A 645 13.01 -2.09 31.29
C GLU A 645 11.83 -2.12 32.30
N PRO A 646 11.96 -2.81 33.46
CA PRO A 646 10.93 -2.79 34.48
C PRO A 646 10.76 -1.40 35.11
N THR A 647 9.52 -1.03 35.45
CA THR A 647 9.20 0.21 36.15
C THR A 647 9.95 0.35 37.46
N GLU A 648 10.07 -0.75 38.22
CA GLU A 648 10.90 -0.82 39.43
C GLU A 648 11.61 -2.16 39.52
N ILE A 649 12.72 -2.21 40.25
CA ILE A 649 13.44 -3.45 40.54
C ILE A 649 13.40 -3.69 42.05
N GLU A 650 12.90 -4.85 42.46
CA GLU A 650 12.77 -5.27 43.85
C GLU A 650 13.72 -6.45 44.15
N ASP A 651 14.65 -6.25 45.08
CA ASP A 651 15.51 -7.32 45.61
C ASP A 651 14.85 -7.96 46.85
N LYS A 652 14.35 -9.19 46.70
CA LYS A 652 13.75 -9.96 47.80
C LYS A 652 14.77 -10.87 48.52
N GLY A 653 16.08 -10.63 48.35
CA GLY A 653 17.16 -11.39 48.96
C GLY A 653 17.15 -12.86 48.53
N VAL A 654 16.89 -13.78 49.47
CA VAL A 654 16.81 -15.22 49.17
C VAL A 654 15.67 -15.54 48.19
N GLY A 655 14.66 -14.67 48.08
CA GLY A 655 13.55 -14.76 47.13
C GLY A 655 13.91 -14.40 45.68
N GLY A 656 15.14 -13.94 45.43
CA GLY A 656 15.60 -13.51 44.12
C GLY A 656 15.12 -12.10 43.74
N LEU A 657 15.42 -11.72 42.50
CA LEU A 657 15.16 -10.40 41.96
C LEU A 657 13.89 -10.34 41.16
N TRP A 658 13.17 -9.24 41.29
CA TRP A 658 11.88 -9.05 40.67
C TRP A 658 11.85 -7.73 39.92
N GLY A 659 11.37 -7.77 38.69
CA GLY A 659 10.94 -6.60 37.95
C GLY A 659 9.49 -6.33 38.30
N ILE A 660 9.18 -5.09 38.60
CA ILE A 660 7.83 -4.58 38.81
C ILE A 660 7.47 -3.77 37.58
N PHE A 661 6.29 -4.03 37.04
CA PHE A 661 5.79 -3.44 35.82
C PHE A 661 4.44 -2.82 36.12
N ASP A 662 4.37 -1.50 36.10
CA ASP A 662 3.10 -0.78 36.13
C ASP A 662 2.55 -0.78 34.72
N VAL A 663 1.63 -1.70 34.47
CA VAL A 663 0.96 -1.81 33.18
C VAL A 663 -0.29 -0.98 33.25
N SER A 664 -0.41 0.00 32.36
CA SER A 664 -1.56 0.91 32.38
C SER A 664 -2.88 0.13 32.32
N ASP A 665 -3.79 0.38 33.28
CA ASP A 665 -5.18 -0.09 33.29
C ASP A 665 -5.95 0.52 32.14
N ASP A 666 -5.52 1.71 31.70
CA ASP A 666 -5.97 2.25 30.44
C ASP A 666 -5.43 1.34 29.34
N PRO A 667 -6.29 0.67 28.54
CA PRO A 667 -5.84 0.08 27.30
C PRO A 667 -5.14 1.21 26.55
N SER A 668 -3.86 1.01 26.23
CA SER A 668 -3.07 1.97 25.47
C SER A 668 -3.98 2.51 24.37
N PRO A 669 -4.27 3.83 24.34
CA PRO A 669 -5.36 4.36 23.55
C PRO A 669 -5.19 3.84 22.14
N VAL A 670 -6.11 2.98 21.74
CA VAL A 670 -6.12 2.50 20.37
C VAL A 670 -6.34 3.78 19.57
N PRO A 671 -5.45 4.13 18.62
CA PRO A 671 -5.78 5.19 17.68
C PRO A 671 -7.16 4.83 17.16
N ALA A 672 -8.14 5.72 17.39
CA ALA A 672 -9.46 5.48 16.88
C ALA A 672 -9.31 5.11 15.39
N PRO A 673 -9.98 4.07 14.85
CA PRO A 673 -9.91 3.76 13.43
C PRO A 673 -10.55 4.92 12.66
N THR A 674 -9.77 5.99 12.48
CA THR A 674 -10.25 7.28 12.06
C THR A 674 -10.02 7.41 10.59
N LYS A 675 -11.09 7.69 9.87
CA LYS A 675 -10.96 8.16 8.50
C LYS A 675 -10.72 9.67 8.57
N GLN A 676 -9.47 10.08 8.36
CA GLN A 676 -9.10 11.49 8.35
C GLN A 676 -8.63 11.95 6.99
N ALA A 677 -9.00 13.16 6.60
CA ALA A 677 -8.49 13.82 5.42
C ALA A 677 -8.36 15.32 5.66
N ARG A 678 -7.27 15.89 5.13
CA ARG A 678 -7.04 17.34 5.09
C ARG A 678 -7.17 17.85 3.66
N GLY A 679 -8.11 18.77 3.47
CA GLY A 679 -8.30 19.53 2.25
C GLY A 679 -7.73 20.93 2.34
N GLU A 680 -7.94 21.69 1.26
CA GLU A 680 -7.59 23.11 1.22
C GLU A 680 -8.45 23.95 2.19
N ASN A 681 -8.04 25.20 2.43
CA ASN A 681 -8.76 26.16 3.28
C ASN A 681 -9.05 25.64 4.70
N ASP A 682 -8.12 24.85 5.26
CA ASP A 682 -8.22 24.16 6.55
C ASP A 682 -9.51 23.33 6.71
N CYS A 683 -9.99 22.72 5.62
CA CYS A 683 -11.05 21.71 5.66
C CYS A 683 -10.48 20.38 6.20
N MET A 684 -10.81 20.06 7.44
CA MET A 684 -10.50 18.82 8.11
C MET A 684 -11.76 17.97 8.14
N TYR A 685 -11.63 16.75 7.66
CA TYR A 685 -12.63 15.72 7.87
C TYR A 685 -12.04 14.66 8.79
N CYS A 686 -12.70 14.37 9.91
CA CYS A 686 -12.35 13.28 10.80
C CYS A 686 -13.63 12.56 11.22
N GLN A 687 -13.66 11.27 10.95
CA GLN A 687 -14.77 10.38 11.29
C GLN A 687 -14.24 9.20 12.09
N VAL A 688 -14.97 8.85 13.15
CA VAL A 688 -14.80 7.67 13.98
C VAL A 688 -16.10 6.89 13.93
N ASP A 689 -16.06 5.71 13.31
CA ASP A 689 -17.22 4.81 13.20
C ASP A 689 -17.20 3.74 14.29
N THR A 690 -18.33 3.05 14.44
CA THR A 690 -18.47 1.80 15.17
C THR A 690 -17.25 0.91 14.95
N VAL A 691 -16.60 0.50 16.03
CA VAL A 691 -15.52 -0.47 15.97
C VAL A 691 -16.17 -1.84 15.85
N PRO A 692 -16.05 -2.56 14.70
CA PRO A 692 -16.66 -3.87 14.58
C PRO A 692 -15.97 -4.81 15.57
N SER A 693 -16.72 -5.31 16.56
CA SER A 693 -16.24 -6.31 17.49
C SER A 693 -15.84 -7.57 16.70
N PRO A 694 -14.54 -7.92 16.64
CA PRO A 694 -14.10 -9.14 15.97
C PRO A 694 -14.58 -10.37 16.74
N ASP A 695 -14.90 -11.45 16.04
CA ASP A 695 -15.24 -12.73 16.68
C ASP A 695 -14.13 -13.11 17.70
N GLY A 696 -14.52 -13.30 18.97
CA GLY A 696 -13.61 -13.57 20.09
C GLY A 696 -13.35 -12.40 21.07
N TRP A 697 -14.03 -11.26 20.92
CA TRP A 697 -13.89 -10.07 21.80
C TRP A 697 -15.04 -9.91 22.83
N ASP A 698 -15.80 -10.98 23.10
CA ASP A 698 -16.99 -10.99 23.98
C ASP A 698 -16.76 -10.52 25.43
N ASN A 699 -15.51 -10.43 25.87
CA ASN A 699 -15.09 -10.02 27.21
C ASN A 699 -14.61 -8.56 27.29
N VAL A 700 -14.52 -7.84 26.16
CA VAL A 700 -14.21 -6.41 26.16
C VAL A 700 -15.52 -5.66 26.33
N GLU A 701 -15.71 -4.98 27.46
CA GLU A 701 -16.95 -4.23 27.71
C GLU A 701 -16.92 -2.83 27.08
N ARG A 702 -15.74 -2.19 26.98
CA ARG A 702 -15.55 -0.85 26.41
C ARG A 702 -14.20 -0.67 25.72
N PHE A 703 -14.16 0.18 24.69
CA PHE A 703 -12.99 0.67 23.98
C PHE A 703 -12.68 2.11 24.38
N ASN A 704 -11.42 2.42 24.66
CA ASN A 704 -10.97 3.82 24.82
C ASN A 704 -10.19 4.24 23.58
N LEU A 705 -10.81 5.12 22.80
CA LEU A 705 -10.34 5.62 21.52
C LEU A 705 -9.82 7.05 21.71
N THR A 706 -8.66 7.37 21.17
CA THR A 706 -8.16 8.75 21.13
C THR A 706 -7.83 9.15 19.71
N ASN A 707 -8.15 10.39 19.37
CA ASN A 707 -7.77 10.98 18.11
C ASN A 707 -7.38 12.45 18.22
N THR A 708 -6.39 12.87 17.46
CA THR A 708 -5.91 14.26 17.43
C THR A 708 -6.09 14.84 16.04
N MET A 709 -6.61 16.07 15.98
CA MET A 709 -6.73 16.83 14.73
C MET A 709 -6.06 18.18 14.84
N THR A 710 -5.20 18.47 13.87
CA THR A 710 -4.53 19.77 13.79
C THR A 710 -5.37 20.73 12.95
N ILE A 711 -5.94 21.74 13.61
CA ILE A 711 -6.73 22.80 12.97
C ILE A 711 -5.81 23.99 12.66
N GLY A 712 -5.89 24.52 11.44
CA GLY A 712 -5.13 25.73 11.05
C GLY A 712 -5.87 27.03 11.33
N GLU A 713 -5.22 28.16 11.07
CA GLU A 713 -5.72 29.50 11.43
C GLU A 713 -6.90 29.97 10.57
N ASP A 714 -7.16 29.34 9.42
CA ASP A 714 -8.14 29.79 8.43
C ASP A 714 -9.50 29.07 8.53
N ALA A 715 -9.68 28.18 9.50
CA ALA A 715 -10.94 27.47 9.72
C ALA A 715 -11.99 28.37 10.40
N PRO A 716 -13.08 28.79 9.73
CA PRO A 716 -14.14 29.60 10.35
C PRO A 716 -14.95 28.85 11.41
N PHE A 717 -15.04 27.51 11.31
CA PHE A 717 -15.82 26.69 12.24
C PHE A 717 -15.21 25.31 12.42
N LEU A 718 -15.31 24.81 13.65
CA LEU A 718 -15.17 23.40 14.03
C LEU A 718 -16.52 22.92 14.52
N TYR A 719 -16.95 21.73 14.11
CA TYR A 719 -18.07 21.04 14.72
C TYR A 719 -17.73 19.59 15.02
N ALA A 720 -18.29 19.06 16.10
CA ALA A 720 -18.25 17.64 16.43
C ALA A 720 -19.66 17.14 16.74
N VAL A 721 -20.05 15.99 16.22
CA VAL A 721 -21.36 15.38 16.47
C VAL A 721 -21.22 13.88 16.67
N VAL A 722 -22.01 13.32 17.58
CA VAL A 722 -22.09 11.89 17.85
C VAL A 722 -23.53 11.41 17.62
N THR A 723 -23.72 10.41 16.77
CA THR A 723 -25.02 9.79 16.43
C THR A 723 -24.96 8.26 16.47
N LYS A 724 -26.11 7.58 16.42
CA LYS A 724 -26.19 6.13 16.20
C LYS A 724 -25.80 5.77 14.76
N ASP A 725 -25.29 4.54 14.58
CA ASP A 725 -24.91 3.97 13.26
C ASP A 725 -26.11 3.29 12.55
N ASP A 726 -27.29 3.93 12.62
CA ASP A 726 -28.56 3.42 12.06
C ASP A 726 -29.28 4.46 11.18
N ASP A 727 -28.53 5.44 10.67
CA ASP A 727 -29.00 6.63 9.95
C ASP A 727 -29.93 7.55 10.78
N SER A 728 -30.03 7.37 12.10
CA SER A 728 -30.74 8.29 13.00
C SER A 728 -29.83 9.40 13.54
N VAL A 729 -30.47 10.45 14.07
CA VAL A 729 -29.80 11.59 14.72
C VAL A 729 -29.75 11.44 16.24
N ASP A 730 -30.09 10.25 16.72
CA ASP A 730 -30.19 9.93 18.14
C ASP A 730 -28.78 9.74 18.71
N PHE A 731 -28.59 10.11 19.97
CA PHE A 731 -27.32 9.89 20.64
C PHE A 731 -27.17 8.39 20.94
N PRO A 732 -26.00 7.79 20.66
CA PRO A 732 -25.78 6.35 20.85
C PRO A 732 -25.64 5.98 22.32
N ASP A 733 -26.24 4.86 22.68
CA ASP A 733 -26.09 4.28 24.02
C ASP A 733 -24.66 3.74 24.16
N GLY A 734 -24.05 3.91 25.35
CA GLY A 734 -22.72 3.36 25.61
C GLY A 734 -21.54 4.18 25.07
N VAL A 735 -21.72 5.38 24.52
CA VAL A 735 -20.63 6.26 24.07
C VAL A 735 -20.39 7.40 25.07
N LEU A 736 -19.12 7.65 25.41
CA LEU A 736 -18.65 8.77 26.21
C LEU A 736 -17.56 9.52 25.43
N MET A 737 -17.89 10.64 24.80
CA MET A 737 -16.97 11.49 24.05
C MET A 737 -16.59 12.72 24.87
N SER A 738 -15.32 13.13 24.76
CA SER A 738 -14.80 14.40 25.24
C SER A 738 -13.92 15.04 24.18
N LEU A 739 -13.85 16.37 24.21
CA LEU A 739 -13.06 17.17 23.27
C LEU A 739 -12.26 18.21 24.05
N LYS A 740 -10.97 18.35 23.72
CA LYS A 740 -10.06 19.34 24.29
C LYS A 740 -9.47 20.22 23.19
N ASP A 741 -9.33 21.51 23.48
CA ASP A 741 -8.58 22.44 22.64
C ASP A 741 -7.05 22.27 22.82
N PRO A 742 -6.22 22.97 22.03
CA PRO A 742 -4.75 22.85 22.08
C PRO A 742 -4.12 23.26 23.41
N ASP A 743 -4.81 24.07 24.22
CA ASP A 743 -4.36 24.46 25.56
C ASP A 743 -4.81 23.46 26.64
N GLY A 744 -5.54 22.41 26.23
CA GLY A 744 -6.04 21.35 27.10
C GLY A 744 -7.37 21.65 27.79
N ASN A 745 -8.09 22.71 27.39
CA ASN A 745 -9.40 23.03 27.97
C ASN A 745 -10.46 22.05 27.44
N ALA A 746 -11.19 21.42 28.35
CA ALA A 746 -12.24 20.46 28.01
C ALA A 746 -13.57 21.15 27.66
N TYR A 747 -14.24 20.62 26.64
CA TYR A 747 -15.58 21.01 26.21
C TYR A 747 -16.61 20.05 26.83
N ASP A 748 -16.70 20.04 28.17
CA ASP A 748 -17.37 18.98 28.95
C ASP A 748 -18.65 19.44 29.68
N LYS A 749 -19.21 20.60 29.29
CA LYS A 749 -20.41 21.19 29.91
C LYS A 749 -21.31 21.81 28.85
N ASP A 750 -22.61 21.84 29.13
CA ASP A 750 -23.56 22.57 28.28
C ASP A 750 -23.19 24.05 28.21
N VAL A 751 -22.99 24.55 26.99
CA VAL A 751 -22.67 25.94 26.69
C VAL A 751 -23.55 26.39 25.54
N ASP A 752 -24.17 27.55 25.68
CA ASP A 752 -25.04 28.16 24.67
C ASP A 752 -24.74 29.67 24.61
N GLU A 753 -23.61 30.00 23.99
CA GLU A 753 -23.07 31.36 23.93
C GLU A 753 -22.72 31.73 22.48
N ALA A 754 -22.58 33.03 22.20
CA ALA A 754 -22.29 33.51 20.85
C ALA A 754 -20.96 32.92 20.33
N GLY A 755 -21.05 32.06 19.31
CA GLY A 755 -19.88 31.41 18.69
C GLY A 755 -19.38 30.14 19.39
N ARG A 756 -20.04 29.68 20.46
CA ARG A 756 -19.72 28.41 21.13
C ARG A 756 -20.98 27.71 21.61
N LEU A 757 -21.24 26.54 21.04
CA LEU A 757 -22.32 25.65 21.44
C LEU A 757 -21.72 24.32 21.87
N VAL A 758 -22.05 23.86 23.07
CA VAL A 758 -21.75 22.50 23.54
C VAL A 758 -23.04 21.94 24.10
N LYS A 759 -23.44 20.76 23.63
CA LYS A 759 -24.56 20.01 24.20
C LYS A 759 -24.06 18.66 24.70
N MET A 760 -24.39 18.35 25.93
CA MET A 760 -24.06 17.09 26.60
C MET A 760 -25.23 16.10 26.48
N SER A 761 -24.90 14.81 26.50
CA SER A 761 -25.84 13.72 26.74
C SER A 761 -25.30 12.90 27.91
N GLY A 762 -25.84 13.14 29.10
CA GLY A 762 -25.23 12.68 30.35
C GLY A 762 -23.83 13.29 30.51
N ASP A 763 -22.83 12.43 30.72
CA ASP A 763 -21.43 12.82 30.83
C ASP A 763 -20.69 12.91 29.48
N SER A 764 -21.37 12.57 28.38
CA SER A 764 -20.78 12.60 27.03
C SER A 764 -21.05 13.90 26.32
N VAL A 765 -20.05 14.41 25.61
CA VAL A 765 -20.27 15.42 24.57
C VAL A 765 -21.09 14.80 23.45
N ARG A 766 -22.20 15.45 23.10
CA ARG A 766 -23.07 15.06 21.98
C ARG A 766 -22.83 15.94 20.75
N LEU A 767 -22.69 17.23 20.98
CA LEU A 767 -22.53 18.23 19.93
C LEU A 767 -21.59 19.33 20.41
N VAL A 768 -20.62 19.70 19.58
CA VAL A 768 -19.80 20.89 19.74
C VAL A 768 -19.87 21.71 18.47
N VAL A 769 -20.00 23.02 18.59
CA VAL A 769 -19.77 23.98 17.51
C VAL A 769 -18.94 25.13 18.06
N VAL A 770 -17.78 25.36 17.47
CA VAL A 770 -16.87 26.46 17.80
C VAL A 770 -16.67 27.32 16.57
N LYS A 771 -16.96 28.60 16.69
CA LYS A 771 -16.63 29.62 15.69
C LYS A 771 -15.20 30.10 15.93
N ASP A 772 -14.46 30.28 14.84
CA ASP A 772 -13.06 30.70 14.85
C ASP A 772 -12.22 29.84 15.83
N PRO A 773 -12.22 28.49 15.68
CA PRO A 773 -11.49 27.58 16.56
C PRO A 773 -10.00 27.95 16.66
N GLN A 774 -9.43 27.76 17.84
CA GLN A 774 -8.00 27.94 18.07
C GLN A 774 -7.20 27.01 17.15
N ALA A 775 -6.19 27.56 16.48
CA ALA A 775 -5.26 26.77 15.69
C ALA A 775 -4.37 25.91 16.62
N GLY A 776 -4.10 24.68 16.19
CA GLY A 776 -3.34 23.69 16.96
C GLY A 776 -4.07 22.35 17.07
N ASP A 777 -3.55 21.49 17.93
CA ASP A 777 -4.02 20.12 18.07
C ASP A 777 -5.23 20.02 19.01
N TRP A 778 -6.39 19.72 18.44
CA TRP A 778 -7.58 19.38 19.20
C TRP A 778 -7.61 17.87 19.46
N THR A 779 -7.83 17.50 20.71
CA THR A 779 -7.81 16.08 21.12
C THR A 779 -9.23 15.62 21.42
N MET A 780 -9.68 14.61 20.69
CA MET A 780 -10.93 13.90 20.92
C MET A 780 -10.65 12.57 21.61
N THR A 781 -11.40 12.28 22.68
CA THR A 781 -11.28 11.02 23.42
C THR A 781 -12.66 10.41 23.57
N MET A 782 -12.82 9.13 23.23
CA MET A 782 -14.09 8.41 23.28
C MET A 782 -13.93 7.12 24.08
N SER A 783 -14.79 6.87 25.07
CA SER A 783 -14.98 5.56 25.68
C SER A 783 -16.28 4.97 25.18
N VAL A 784 -16.22 3.84 24.48
CA VAL A 784 -17.34 3.28 23.70
C VAL A 784 -17.62 1.86 24.16
N ALA A 785 -18.87 1.50 24.46
CA ALA A 785 -19.20 0.10 24.78
C ALA A 785 -18.95 -0.82 23.56
N SER A 786 -18.60 -2.08 23.79
CA SER A 786 -18.25 -2.98 22.68
C SER A 786 -19.39 -3.31 21.71
N ASP A 787 -20.62 -3.11 22.16
CA ASP A 787 -21.86 -3.23 21.40
C ASP A 787 -22.42 -1.88 20.92
N ALA A 788 -21.73 -0.78 21.19
CA ALA A 788 -22.21 0.55 20.82
C ALA A 788 -22.05 0.79 19.32
N GLU A 789 -23.17 0.87 18.63
CA GLU A 789 -23.28 1.28 17.24
C GLU A 789 -23.35 2.81 17.16
N PHE A 790 -22.26 3.45 16.73
CA PHE A 790 -22.12 4.90 16.72
C PHE A 790 -21.38 5.44 15.50
N HIS A 791 -21.59 6.72 15.26
CA HIS A 791 -20.86 7.52 14.30
C HIS A 791 -20.48 8.84 14.97
N CYS A 792 -19.20 9.18 14.96
CA CYS A 792 -18.72 10.47 15.44
C CYS A 792 -17.95 11.18 14.34
N GLU A 793 -18.35 12.41 14.07
CA GLU A 793 -17.65 13.29 13.15
C GLU A 793 -17.14 14.49 13.89
N CYS A 794 -15.95 14.93 13.53
CA CYS A 794 -15.36 16.14 14.06
C CYS A 794 -14.61 16.84 12.91
N ASN A 795 -15.22 17.88 12.36
CA ASN A 795 -14.85 18.43 11.07
C ASN A 795 -14.75 19.95 11.13
N THR A 796 -13.97 20.54 10.23
CA THR A 796 -13.96 21.99 10.02
C THR A 796 -14.63 22.37 8.70
N VAL A 797 -15.22 23.56 8.69
CA VAL A 797 -15.79 24.14 7.47
C VAL A 797 -14.73 25.01 6.82
N PRO A 798 -14.38 24.82 5.54
CA PRO A 798 -13.41 25.68 4.85
C PRO A 798 -13.90 27.13 4.70
N SER A 799 -12.95 28.07 4.67
CA SER A 799 -13.27 29.50 4.52
C SER A 799 -13.71 29.92 3.10
N LYS A 800 -13.44 29.10 2.07
CA LYS A 800 -13.74 29.37 0.65
C LYS A 800 -14.10 28.08 -0.09
N ASP A 801 -14.80 28.23 -1.22
CA ASP A 801 -15.16 27.15 -2.14
C ASP A 801 -15.73 25.91 -1.41
N VAL A 802 -16.67 26.20 -0.49
CA VAL A 802 -17.02 25.32 0.63
C VAL A 802 -17.43 23.92 0.18
N TYR A 803 -18.34 23.87 -0.81
CA TYR A 803 -18.88 22.61 -1.31
C TYR A 803 -17.82 21.76 -2.02
N ASP A 804 -17.08 22.36 -2.96
CA ASP A 804 -16.08 21.64 -3.75
C ASP A 804 -14.91 21.19 -2.88
N THR A 805 -14.47 22.05 -1.95
CA THR A 805 -13.39 21.74 -0.99
C THR A 805 -13.79 20.59 -0.07
N MET A 806 -15.00 20.61 0.52
CA MET A 806 -15.47 19.51 1.37
C MET A 806 -15.64 18.21 0.59
N LEU A 807 -16.17 18.28 -0.64
CA LEU A 807 -16.33 17.10 -1.51
C LEU A 807 -14.99 16.48 -1.90
N GLU A 808 -13.99 17.31 -2.22
CA GLU A 808 -12.64 16.85 -2.53
C GLU A 808 -11.95 16.24 -1.31
N THR A 809 -12.07 16.86 -0.13
CA THR A 809 -11.54 16.32 1.14
C THR A 809 -12.11 14.93 1.43
N VAL A 810 -13.41 14.71 1.24
CA VAL A 810 -14.04 13.40 1.42
C VAL A 810 -13.58 12.39 0.36
N ARG A 811 -13.38 12.80 -0.90
CA ARG A 811 -12.81 11.90 -1.92
C ARG A 811 -11.39 11.46 -1.57
N ARG A 812 -10.59 12.33 -0.95
CA ARG A 812 -9.24 11.98 -0.45
C ARG A 812 -9.30 10.95 0.67
N ARG A 813 -10.31 11.02 1.55
CA ARG A 813 -10.57 10.05 2.63
C ARG A 813 -10.81 8.63 2.10
N ASP A 814 -11.65 8.47 1.07
CA ASP A 814 -12.10 7.15 0.59
C ASP A 814 -11.06 6.41 -0.27
N GLY A 815 -9.97 7.07 -0.69
CA GLY A 815 -8.87 6.46 -1.44
C GLY A 815 -7.75 5.86 -0.58
N GLY A 816 -7.79 6.04 0.75
CA GLY A 816 -6.64 5.81 1.63
C GLY A 816 -6.64 4.56 2.52
N ALA A 817 -7.71 3.76 2.57
CA ALA A 817 -7.76 2.54 3.39
C ALA A 817 -7.80 1.28 2.51
N GLY A 818 -6.84 0.37 2.75
CA GLY A 818 -6.50 -0.74 1.87
C GLY A 818 -7.66 -1.52 1.23
N GLY A 819 -7.67 -1.56 -0.10
CA GLY A 819 -7.89 -2.78 -0.90
C GLY A 819 -9.22 -3.54 -0.83
N ILE A 820 -10.23 -3.12 -0.07
CA ILE A 820 -11.58 -3.71 -0.09
C ILE A 820 -12.50 -2.77 -0.88
N GLY A 821 -13.17 -3.32 -1.91
CA GLY A 821 -13.86 -2.57 -2.97
C GLY A 821 -14.89 -1.52 -2.52
N PRO A 822 -15.37 -0.66 -3.45
CA PRO A 822 -16.11 0.55 -3.13
C PRO A 822 -17.39 0.22 -2.34
N ARG A 823 -17.36 0.46 -1.03
CA ARG A 823 -18.60 0.69 -0.28
C ARG A 823 -19.08 2.09 -0.66
N SER A 824 -20.38 2.17 -0.95
CA SER A 824 -21.05 3.31 -1.57
C SER A 824 -20.78 4.64 -0.87
N VAL A 825 -20.26 5.60 -1.63
CA VAL A 825 -20.01 7.03 -1.33
C VAL A 825 -21.24 7.80 -0.76
N GLY A 826 -22.38 7.15 -0.55
CA GLY A 826 -23.65 7.80 -0.18
C GLY A 826 -23.98 7.88 1.32
N GLY A 827 -23.41 7.04 2.19
CA GLY A 827 -23.73 7.00 3.63
C GLY A 827 -22.95 8.02 4.45
N ASP A 828 -21.62 7.97 4.35
CA ASP A 828 -20.70 8.81 5.13
C ASP A 828 -20.76 10.30 4.76
N ILE A 829 -21.28 10.64 3.57
CA ILE A 829 -21.56 12.04 3.17
C ILE A 829 -22.88 12.52 3.81
N LEU A 830 -23.84 11.62 4.08
CA LEU A 830 -25.17 11.94 4.58
C LEU A 830 -25.15 12.35 6.06
N ALA A 831 -24.34 11.69 6.89
CA ALA A 831 -24.20 11.95 8.32
C ALA A 831 -23.57 13.33 8.61
N ALA A 832 -22.48 13.65 7.89
CA ALA A 832 -21.83 14.98 7.85
C ALA A 832 -22.79 16.14 7.60
N PHE A 833 -23.79 15.94 6.73
CA PHE A 833 -24.78 16.97 6.41
C PHE A 833 -25.98 16.98 7.38
N LEU A 834 -26.28 15.85 8.04
CA LEU A 834 -27.37 15.71 9.03
C LEU A 834 -27.05 16.44 10.34
N GLY A 835 -25.81 16.30 10.84
CA GLY A 835 -25.33 17.01 12.04
C GLY A 835 -25.40 18.53 11.94
N VAL A 836 -25.28 19.07 10.72
CA VAL A 836 -25.34 20.51 10.43
C VAL A 836 -26.78 21.01 10.27
N ALA A 837 -27.69 20.21 9.69
CA ALA A 837 -29.12 20.53 9.61
C ALA A 837 -29.77 20.67 11.01
N ILE A 838 -29.28 19.88 11.97
CA ILE A 838 -29.65 19.89 13.38
C ILE A 838 -29.27 21.21 14.07
N ALA A 839 -28.05 21.71 13.84
CA ALA A 839 -27.57 22.94 14.46
C ALA A 839 -28.39 24.17 14.03
N VAL A 840 -28.98 24.13 12.83
CA VAL A 840 -29.83 25.19 12.26
C VAL A 840 -31.21 25.27 12.96
N VAL A 841 -31.74 24.16 13.49
CA VAL A 841 -33.07 24.14 14.15
C VAL A 841 -33.02 24.73 15.58
N LEU A 842 -31.83 24.70 16.20
CA LEU A 842 -31.60 25.02 17.61
C LEU A 842 -31.18 26.47 17.89
N ILE A 843 -30.75 27.25 16.90
CA ILE A 843 -30.19 28.61 17.11
C ILE A 843 -31.22 29.69 16.75
N PRO A 844 -31.80 30.41 17.72
CA PRO A 844 -32.98 31.24 17.46
C PRO A 844 -32.71 32.57 16.77
N GLU A 845 -31.56 33.25 16.95
CA GLU A 845 -31.37 34.60 16.39
C GLU A 845 -29.91 35.10 16.49
N ALA A 846 -29.46 35.80 15.42
CA ALA A 846 -28.27 36.66 15.29
C ALA A 846 -26.98 36.11 14.60
N VAL A 847 -26.93 36.34 13.29
CA VAL A 847 -25.76 36.78 12.48
C VAL A 847 -24.58 35.80 12.36
N VAL A 848 -24.74 34.76 11.52
CA VAL A 848 -23.74 34.41 10.48
C VAL A 848 -24.48 33.94 9.22
N THR A 849 -24.74 34.92 8.35
CA THR A 849 -25.02 34.90 6.91
C THR A 849 -25.04 33.55 6.17
N THR A 850 -26.26 33.13 5.79
CA THR A 850 -26.79 32.75 4.46
C THR A 850 -26.02 31.77 3.54
N ALA A 851 -24.69 31.69 3.59
CA ALA A 851 -23.89 30.73 2.85
C ALA A 851 -23.96 29.32 3.47
N LEU A 852 -23.99 29.24 4.81
CA LEU A 852 -24.09 27.98 5.57
C LEU A 852 -25.46 27.29 5.35
N THR A 853 -26.52 28.07 5.21
CA THR A 853 -27.90 27.58 5.02
C THR A 853 -28.11 26.95 3.63
N VAL A 854 -27.37 27.41 2.62
CA VAL A 854 -27.61 27.12 1.20
C VAL A 854 -26.71 25.99 0.67
N ALA A 855 -25.46 25.88 1.14
CA ALA A 855 -24.54 24.82 0.72
C ALA A 855 -24.92 23.43 1.30
N VAL A 856 -25.50 23.42 2.50
CA VAL A 856 -25.74 22.20 3.31
C VAL A 856 -27.10 21.56 2.99
N ALA A 857 -28.15 22.35 2.74
CA ALA A 857 -29.49 21.82 2.44
C ALA A 857 -29.59 21.14 1.06
N GLY A 858 -28.79 21.58 0.07
CA GLY A 858 -28.78 21.02 -1.28
C GLY A 858 -28.16 19.62 -1.38
N ALA A 859 -27.17 19.32 -0.54
CA ALA A 859 -26.47 18.03 -0.55
C ALA A 859 -27.26 16.91 0.15
N GLY A 860 -27.97 17.22 1.25
CA GLY A 860 -28.80 16.25 1.98
C GLY A 860 -29.97 15.69 1.15
N LEU A 861 -30.53 16.50 0.24
CA LEU A 861 -31.57 16.09 -0.70
C LEU A 861 -31.07 15.07 -1.75
N VAL A 862 -29.79 15.16 -2.14
CA VAL A 862 -29.16 14.26 -3.13
C VAL A 862 -28.86 12.89 -2.52
N GLY A 863 -28.44 12.84 -1.25
CA GLY A 863 -28.16 11.59 -0.53
C GLY A 863 -29.42 10.76 -0.21
N MET A 864 -30.55 11.42 0.09
CA MET A 864 -31.80 10.72 0.40
C MET A 864 -32.39 9.95 -0.79
N GLY A 865 -32.23 10.44 -2.02
CA GLY A 865 -32.66 9.74 -3.24
C GLY A 865 -31.86 8.46 -3.55
N TYR A 866 -30.60 8.41 -3.11
CA TYR A 866 -29.69 7.29 -3.35
C TYR A 866 -30.05 6.05 -2.50
N ASN A 867 -30.46 6.25 -1.24
CA ASN A 867 -30.70 5.15 -0.29
C ASN A 867 -32.07 4.46 -0.42
N ALA A 868 -33.04 5.02 -1.15
CA ALA A 868 -34.34 4.38 -1.36
C ALA A 868 -34.28 3.13 -2.28
N VAL A 869 -33.18 2.89 -3.00
CA VAL A 869 -33.09 1.88 -4.08
C VAL A 869 -32.40 0.58 -3.65
N ARG A 870 -31.89 0.47 -2.40
CA ARG A 870 -31.02 -0.65 -2.01
C ARG A 870 -31.71 -1.96 -1.59
N LYS A 871 -33.00 -2.16 -1.87
CA LYS A 871 -33.67 -3.46 -1.71
C LYS A 871 -34.17 -4.02 -3.05
N LYS A 872 -33.50 -5.11 -3.49
CA LYS A 872 -33.79 -6.07 -4.58
C LYS A 872 -35.04 -5.77 -5.44
N ASP A 873 -34.88 -4.95 -6.48
CA ASP A 873 -35.42 -5.18 -7.83
C ASP A 873 -34.88 -4.08 -8.76
N SER A 874 -33.78 -4.41 -9.41
CA SER A 874 -32.84 -3.52 -10.07
C SER A 874 -33.03 -3.51 -11.59
N ALA A 875 -33.58 -2.41 -12.12
CA ALA A 875 -33.22 -1.78 -13.40
C ALA A 875 -34.22 -0.65 -13.74
N GLU A 876 -35.54 -0.89 -13.58
CA GLU A 876 -36.58 0.08 -13.95
C GLU A 876 -36.67 1.24 -12.94
N LYS A 877 -36.47 0.97 -11.64
CA LYS A 877 -36.46 1.97 -10.56
C LYS A 877 -35.21 2.87 -10.55
N MET A 878 -34.10 2.42 -11.13
CA MET A 878 -32.87 3.22 -11.28
C MET A 878 -33.03 4.37 -12.28
N GLY A 879 -33.87 4.21 -13.32
CA GLY A 879 -34.14 5.26 -14.31
C GLY A 879 -34.94 6.44 -13.75
N THR A 880 -35.90 6.17 -12.87
CA THR A 880 -36.76 7.20 -12.25
C THR A 880 -36.00 8.01 -11.20
N VAL A 881 -35.16 7.36 -10.40
CA VAL A 881 -34.32 8.01 -9.38
C VAL A 881 -33.19 8.81 -10.01
N ALA A 882 -32.55 8.27 -11.06
CA ALA A 882 -31.58 9.03 -11.85
C ALA A 882 -32.22 10.26 -12.52
N ALA A 883 -33.48 10.20 -12.94
CA ALA A 883 -34.19 11.35 -13.53
C ALA A 883 -34.57 12.43 -12.50
N ILE A 884 -34.84 12.05 -11.24
CA ILE A 884 -35.13 12.99 -10.13
C ILE A 884 -33.84 13.67 -9.67
N VAL A 885 -32.77 12.89 -9.47
CA VAL A 885 -31.43 13.40 -9.12
C VAL A 885 -30.84 14.23 -10.26
N SER A 886 -31.05 13.84 -11.52
CA SER A 886 -30.71 14.66 -12.69
C SER A 886 -31.53 15.94 -12.73
N LYS A 887 -32.85 15.93 -12.44
CA LYS A 887 -33.66 17.17 -12.45
C LYS A 887 -33.29 18.15 -11.35
N ILE A 888 -33.01 17.68 -10.14
CA ILE A 888 -32.60 18.53 -9.00
C ILE A 888 -31.16 19.00 -9.22
N GLY A 889 -30.27 18.09 -9.62
CA GLY A 889 -28.90 18.40 -10.01
C GLY A 889 -28.82 19.37 -11.19
N ASP A 890 -29.66 19.22 -12.21
CA ASP A 890 -29.71 20.11 -13.38
C ASP A 890 -30.34 21.46 -13.04
N LYS A 891 -31.32 21.54 -12.12
CA LYS A 891 -31.85 22.84 -11.65
C LYS A 891 -30.82 23.60 -10.82
N VAL A 892 -30.10 22.93 -9.94
CA VAL A 892 -29.01 23.53 -9.14
C VAL A 892 -27.82 23.92 -10.03
N ARG A 893 -27.45 23.06 -11.00
CA ARG A 893 -26.37 23.30 -11.98
C ARG A 893 -26.70 24.44 -12.96
N ASN A 894 -27.97 24.60 -13.37
CA ASN A 894 -28.35 25.60 -14.38
C ASN A 894 -28.84 26.94 -13.80
N GLN A 895 -29.42 26.95 -12.60
CA GLN A 895 -30.09 28.14 -12.03
C GLN A 895 -29.43 28.65 -10.74
N GLY A 896 -28.44 27.94 -10.19
CA GLY A 896 -27.77 28.32 -8.95
C GLY A 896 -28.79 28.58 -7.82
N PHE A 897 -28.72 29.78 -7.24
CA PHE A 897 -29.47 30.19 -6.05
C PHE A 897 -31.02 30.05 -6.14
N ASP A 898 -31.62 30.32 -7.31
CA ASP A 898 -33.10 30.24 -7.47
C ASP A 898 -33.62 28.79 -7.51
N GLY A 899 -32.82 27.85 -8.03
CA GLY A 899 -33.15 26.41 -8.03
C GLY A 899 -33.08 25.77 -6.64
N VAL A 900 -32.31 26.36 -5.72
CA VAL A 900 -32.20 25.95 -4.31
C VAL A 900 -33.39 26.47 -3.49
N LEU A 901 -33.82 27.73 -3.71
CA LEU A 901 -35.00 28.31 -3.06
C LEU A 901 -36.28 27.53 -3.37
N GLU A 902 -36.44 27.02 -4.59
CA GLU A 902 -37.60 26.19 -4.99
C GLU A 902 -37.60 24.81 -4.30
N SER A 903 -36.43 24.27 -3.97
CA SER A 903 -36.27 22.93 -3.35
C SER A 903 -36.50 22.94 -1.84
N VAL A 904 -36.04 24.00 -1.16
CA VAL A 904 -36.30 24.24 0.28
C VAL A 904 -37.79 24.56 0.52
N TYR A 905 -38.42 25.27 -0.41
CA TYR A 905 -39.86 25.56 -0.39
C TYR A 905 -40.75 24.29 -0.42
N LEU A 906 -40.25 23.16 -0.95
CA LEU A 906 -40.98 21.89 -1.02
C LEU A 906 -40.95 21.07 0.29
N ILE A 907 -39.85 21.10 1.06
CA ILE A 907 -39.72 20.40 2.36
C ILE A 907 -40.40 21.19 3.48
N GLY A 908 -40.24 22.53 3.49
CA GLY A 908 -40.87 23.42 4.47
C GLY A 908 -42.39 23.41 4.43
N LYS A 909 -42.99 22.78 3.41
CA LYS A 909 -44.44 22.62 3.27
C LYS A 909 -45.00 21.45 4.09
N ASN A 910 -44.20 20.60 4.74
CA ASN A 910 -44.65 19.34 5.41
C ASN A 910 -44.54 19.28 6.95
N ILE A 911 -43.92 20.26 7.63
CA ILE A 911 -43.92 20.40 9.10
C ILE A 911 -44.61 21.71 9.48
N SER A 912 -45.53 21.70 10.44
CA SER A 912 -46.28 22.88 10.91
C SER A 912 -45.52 23.64 12.02
N LYS A 913 -45.93 24.88 12.29
CA LYS A 913 -45.35 25.67 13.39
C LYS A 913 -45.72 25.07 14.74
N GLU A 914 -46.92 24.53 14.83
CA GLU A 914 -47.51 23.88 15.99
C GLU A 914 -46.73 22.62 16.36
N GLU A 915 -46.32 21.81 15.37
CA GLU A 915 -45.43 20.67 15.56
C GLU A 915 -44.05 21.11 16.12
N VAL A 916 -43.50 22.22 15.61
CA VAL A 916 -42.24 22.80 16.11
C VAL A 916 -42.39 23.37 17.54
N GLU A 917 -43.57 23.84 17.92
CA GLU A 917 -43.82 24.33 19.28
C GLU A 917 -43.93 23.18 20.29
N VAL A 918 -44.48 22.03 19.91
CA VAL A 918 -44.51 20.83 20.78
C VAL A 918 -43.09 20.33 21.06
N ILE A 919 -42.23 20.28 20.05
CA ILE A 919 -40.88 19.73 20.20
C ILE A 919 -39.91 20.68 20.92
N ARG A 920 -40.17 21.99 20.89
CA ARG A 920 -39.34 22.99 21.56
C ARG A 920 -39.63 23.14 23.05
N ARG A 921 -40.63 22.43 23.58
CA ARG A 921 -40.89 22.44 25.03
C ARG A 921 -39.75 21.74 25.75
N PRO A 922 -39.26 22.27 26.89
CA PRO A 922 -38.12 21.70 27.61
C PRO A 922 -38.21 20.19 27.87
N GLU A 923 -39.42 19.69 28.14
CA GLU A 923 -39.73 18.27 28.39
C GLU A 923 -39.75 17.38 27.13
N ASN A 924 -39.63 17.96 25.94
CA ASN A 924 -39.67 17.26 24.65
C ASN A 924 -38.41 17.51 23.79
N LEU A 925 -37.45 18.31 24.27
CA LEU A 925 -36.24 18.65 23.52
C LEU A 925 -35.37 17.42 23.20
N ASP A 926 -35.39 16.41 24.06
CA ASP A 926 -34.75 15.11 23.83
C ASP A 926 -35.38 14.32 22.68
N LYS A 927 -36.65 14.59 22.36
CA LYS A 927 -37.45 13.90 21.32
C LYS A 927 -37.30 14.52 19.93
N ILE A 928 -36.58 15.64 19.78
CA ILE A 928 -36.46 16.38 18.51
C ILE A 928 -35.82 15.55 17.42
N TYR A 929 -34.85 14.73 17.82
CA TYR A 929 -34.04 13.92 16.95
C TYR A 929 -34.81 12.68 16.44
N PRO A 930 -35.42 11.85 17.31
CA PRO A 930 -36.21 10.74 16.81
C PRO A 930 -37.43 11.19 16.02
N TRP A 931 -38.00 12.37 16.34
CA TRP A 931 -39.16 12.94 15.63
C TRP A 931 -38.84 13.33 14.17
N ILE A 932 -37.69 13.96 13.91
CA ILE A 932 -37.24 14.29 12.55
C ILE A 932 -36.97 13.02 11.75
N GLY A 933 -36.32 12.01 12.36
CA GLY A 933 -36.07 10.72 11.73
C GLY A 933 -37.34 10.04 11.21
N VAL A 934 -38.43 10.09 12.01
CA VAL A 934 -39.72 9.53 11.63
C VAL A 934 -40.35 10.26 10.42
N HIS A 935 -40.25 11.58 10.33
CA HIS A 935 -40.77 12.35 9.20
C HIS A 935 -40.10 11.99 7.87
N ILE A 936 -38.78 11.82 7.90
CA ILE A 936 -37.99 11.45 6.72
C ILE A 936 -38.38 10.05 6.21
N GLN A 937 -38.51 9.08 7.12
CA GLN A 937 -38.88 7.72 6.75
C GLN A 937 -40.30 7.64 6.17
N VAL A 938 -41.24 8.38 6.75
CA VAL A 938 -42.63 8.44 6.24
C VAL A 938 -42.68 9.09 4.86
N TYR A 939 -41.97 10.21 4.65
CA TYR A 939 -41.95 10.90 3.36
C TYR A 939 -41.43 10.00 2.22
N LYS A 940 -40.32 9.28 2.43
CA LYS A 940 -39.73 8.33 1.46
C LYS A 940 -40.74 7.28 0.96
N VAL A 941 -41.65 6.86 1.84
CA VAL A 941 -42.67 5.86 1.55
C VAL A 941 -43.80 6.47 0.73
N VAL A 942 -44.30 7.64 1.15
CA VAL A 942 -45.58 8.16 0.62
C VAL A 942 -45.42 9.05 -0.60
N GLU A 943 -44.26 9.65 -0.87
CA GLU A 943 -44.05 10.55 -2.02
C GLU A 943 -44.30 9.88 -3.39
N HIS A 944 -44.12 8.56 -3.46
CA HIS A 944 -44.29 7.75 -4.67
C HIS A 944 -45.73 7.25 -4.87
N MET A 945 -46.63 7.51 -3.93
CA MET A 945 -48.03 7.07 -4.01
C MET A 945 -48.85 8.08 -4.83
N THR A 946 -49.40 7.63 -5.96
CA THR A 946 -50.19 8.47 -6.86
C THR A 946 -51.68 8.53 -6.50
N ASP A 947 -52.15 7.61 -5.66
CA ASP A 947 -53.51 7.62 -5.10
C ASP A 947 -53.51 8.53 -3.87
N PRO A 948 -54.19 9.69 -3.90
CA PRO A 948 -54.20 10.65 -2.79
C PRO A 948 -54.74 10.06 -1.49
N GLU A 949 -55.73 9.17 -1.56
CA GLU A 949 -56.33 8.55 -0.38
C GLU A 949 -55.37 7.53 0.22
N LYS A 950 -54.71 6.72 -0.64
CA LYS A 950 -53.64 5.81 -0.17
C LYS A 950 -52.50 6.58 0.46
N GLN A 951 -52.07 7.66 -0.18
CA GLN A 951 -50.96 8.48 0.26
C GLN A 951 -51.24 9.07 1.65
N ASN A 952 -52.41 9.69 1.82
CA ASN A 952 -52.79 10.32 3.10
C ASN A 952 -52.94 9.27 4.20
N SER A 953 -53.75 8.23 3.96
CA SER A 953 -54.04 7.25 5.00
C SER A 953 -52.83 6.42 5.42
N VAL A 954 -51.99 6.00 4.46
CA VAL A 954 -50.76 5.26 4.77
C VAL A 954 -49.75 6.16 5.47
N ARG A 955 -49.67 7.46 5.12
CA ARG A 955 -48.85 8.44 5.85
C ARG A 955 -49.21 8.45 7.32
N HIS A 956 -50.48 8.69 7.65
CA HIS A 956 -50.94 8.84 9.02
C HIS A 956 -50.78 7.56 9.85
N VAL A 957 -51.19 6.40 9.32
CA VAL A 957 -51.04 5.12 10.04
C VAL A 957 -49.56 4.78 10.27
N PHE A 958 -48.72 4.90 9.24
CA PHE A 958 -47.31 4.56 9.35
C PHE A 958 -46.57 5.54 10.28
N TRP A 959 -46.82 6.84 10.12
CA TRP A 959 -46.24 7.91 10.94
C TRP A 959 -46.57 7.74 12.42
N GLN A 960 -47.83 7.50 12.76
CA GLN A 960 -48.24 7.32 14.16
C GLN A 960 -47.81 5.99 14.75
N CYS A 961 -47.67 4.93 13.94
CA CYS A 961 -47.05 3.68 14.39
C CYS A 961 -45.59 3.91 14.80
N MET A 962 -44.83 4.61 13.95
CA MET A 962 -43.42 4.95 14.20
C MET A 962 -43.26 5.89 15.40
N LEU A 963 -44.03 6.98 15.47
CA LEU A 963 -43.99 7.90 16.61
C LEU A 963 -44.35 7.19 17.93
N THR A 964 -45.36 6.32 17.92
CA THR A 964 -45.79 5.61 19.14
C THR A 964 -44.74 4.60 19.61
N LYS A 965 -44.14 3.85 18.68
CA LYS A 965 -43.05 2.91 19.00
C LYS A 965 -41.83 3.63 19.56
N ARG A 966 -41.46 4.76 18.95
CA ARG A 966 -40.17 5.42 19.17
C ARG A 966 -40.19 6.47 20.28
N LEU A 967 -41.30 7.20 20.41
CA LEU A 967 -41.41 8.37 21.28
C LEU A 967 -42.54 8.26 22.31
N GLY A 968 -43.25 7.14 22.31
CA GLY A 968 -44.36 6.87 23.21
C GLY A 968 -45.69 7.45 22.73
N LYS A 969 -46.77 6.81 23.16
CA LYS A 969 -48.14 7.12 22.72
C LYS A 969 -48.59 8.55 23.04
N ASP A 970 -48.17 9.08 24.18
CA ASP A 970 -48.60 10.42 24.62
C ASP A 970 -47.99 11.50 23.72
N PHE A 971 -46.71 11.38 23.38
CA PHE A 971 -46.04 12.30 22.44
C PHE A 971 -46.56 12.14 21.01
N ALA A 972 -46.82 10.90 20.56
CA ALA A 972 -47.41 10.64 19.25
C ALA A 972 -48.81 11.28 19.11
N THR A 973 -49.63 11.18 20.17
CA THR A 973 -50.93 11.86 20.25
C THR A 973 -50.76 13.37 20.16
N GLU A 974 -49.86 13.95 20.96
CA GLU A 974 -49.62 15.39 20.97
C GLU A 974 -49.11 15.92 19.62
N MET A 975 -48.22 15.17 18.94
CA MET A 975 -47.76 15.54 17.60
C MET A 975 -48.83 15.33 16.54
N GLY A 976 -49.67 14.31 16.66
CA GLY A 976 -50.86 14.13 15.82
C GLY A 976 -51.79 15.35 15.94
N ASP A 977 -52.12 15.74 17.17
CA ASP A 977 -52.98 16.90 17.43
C ASP A 977 -52.36 18.21 16.90
N ALA A 978 -51.04 18.39 17.05
CA ALA A 978 -50.33 19.55 16.53
C ALA A 978 -50.23 19.57 14.99
N HIS A 979 -50.12 18.40 14.36
CA HIS A 979 -50.15 18.26 12.91
C HIS A 979 -51.51 18.65 12.34
N GLU A 980 -52.61 18.13 12.93
CA GLU A 980 -53.97 18.50 12.54
C GLU A 980 -54.27 19.98 12.81
N ALA A 981 -53.82 20.52 13.94
CA ALA A 981 -54.02 21.94 14.29
C ALA A 981 -53.27 22.90 13.35
N GLY A 982 -52.04 22.55 12.97
CA GLY A 982 -51.22 23.37 12.08
C GLY A 982 -51.55 23.21 10.59
N ARG A 983 -52.29 22.15 10.22
CA ARG A 983 -52.66 21.80 8.84
C ARG A 983 -54.10 21.29 8.75
N PRO A 984 -55.10 22.11 9.07
CA PRO A 984 -56.49 21.67 9.11
C PRO A 984 -56.97 21.24 7.71
N GLY A 985 -57.39 19.97 7.58
CA GLY A 985 -58.11 19.42 6.42
C GLY A 985 -59.61 19.68 6.49
N THR A 986 -60.39 19.06 5.58
CA THR A 986 -61.86 19.04 5.70
C THR A 986 -62.30 18.23 6.93
N ASP A 987 -63.53 18.40 7.42
CA ASP A 987 -64.04 17.59 8.56
C ASP A 987 -63.92 16.09 8.29
N ALA A 988 -64.12 15.66 7.03
CA ALA A 988 -63.97 14.28 6.59
C ALA A 988 -62.49 13.83 6.50
N ASP A 989 -61.57 14.72 6.10
CA ASP A 989 -60.12 14.42 6.12
C ASP A 989 -59.63 14.28 7.56
N ASN A 990 -59.99 15.22 8.43
CA ASN A 990 -59.56 15.23 9.83
C ASN A 990 -60.12 14.01 10.58
N GLU A 991 -61.36 13.58 10.32
CA GLU A 991 -61.93 12.38 10.92
C GLU A 991 -61.24 11.09 10.41
N ALA A 992 -60.87 11.05 9.13
CA ALA A 992 -60.10 9.95 8.57
C ALA A 992 -58.67 9.91 9.15
N ASP A 993 -58.01 11.06 9.29
CA ASP A 993 -56.65 11.19 9.80
C ASP A 993 -56.58 10.91 11.31
N GLU A 994 -57.54 11.38 12.11
CA GLU A 994 -57.65 11.02 13.53
C GLU A 994 -57.82 9.51 13.72
N LYS A 995 -58.65 8.86 12.90
CA LYS A 995 -58.84 7.41 12.95
C LYS A 995 -57.58 6.67 12.50
N ASN A 996 -56.94 7.11 11.43
CA ASN A 996 -55.69 6.52 10.93
C ASN A 996 -54.54 6.69 11.93
N ASN A 997 -54.48 7.84 12.61
CA ASN A 997 -53.54 8.08 13.70
C ASN A 997 -53.76 7.03 14.81
N LYS A 998 -55.00 6.85 15.28
CA LYS A 998 -55.35 5.82 16.29
C LYS A 998 -55.02 4.40 15.83
N ILE A 999 -55.27 4.06 14.56
CA ILE A 999 -54.89 2.76 13.98
C ILE A 999 -53.37 2.60 14.03
N GLY A 1000 -52.60 3.61 13.65
CA GLY A 1000 -51.13 3.60 13.73
C GLY A 1000 -50.64 3.36 15.17
N GLN A 1001 -51.20 4.08 16.13
CA GLN A 1001 -50.87 3.91 17.55
C GLN A 1001 -51.21 2.51 18.09
N GLN A 1002 -52.36 1.94 17.68
CA GLN A 1002 -52.73 0.57 18.05
C GLN A 1002 -51.83 -0.46 17.37
N LEU A 1003 -51.50 -0.22 16.09
CA LEU A 1003 -50.61 -1.08 15.31
C LEU A 1003 -49.23 -1.15 15.96
N ALA A 1004 -48.72 -0.05 16.50
CA ALA A 1004 -47.49 0.00 17.26
C ALA A 1004 -47.50 -0.94 18.49
N MET A 1005 -48.65 -1.23 19.08
CA MET A 1005 -48.73 -2.19 20.19
C MET A 1005 -48.72 -3.64 19.70
N ASP A 1006 -49.23 -3.89 18.49
CA ASP A 1006 -49.41 -5.24 17.95
C ASP A 1006 -48.19 -5.75 17.17
N VAL A 1007 -47.35 -4.85 16.65
CA VAL A 1007 -46.15 -5.21 15.87
C VAL A 1007 -44.91 -5.39 16.75
N ALA A 1008 -44.03 -6.32 16.38
CA ALA A 1008 -42.83 -6.63 17.17
C ALA A 1008 -41.76 -5.53 17.06
N SER A 1009 -41.63 -4.90 15.90
CA SER A 1009 -40.58 -3.90 15.61
C SER A 1009 -41.07 -2.71 14.79
N GLU A 1010 -40.29 -1.63 14.73
CA GLU A 1010 -40.54 -0.47 13.84
C GLU A 1010 -40.57 -0.87 12.36
N ASN A 1011 -39.72 -1.82 11.96
CA ASN A 1011 -39.68 -2.34 10.59
C ASN A 1011 -41.00 -3.02 10.17
N ASP A 1012 -41.75 -3.53 11.14
CA ASP A 1012 -43.06 -4.16 10.89
C ASP A 1012 -44.19 -3.13 10.75
N CYS A 1013 -44.01 -1.88 11.21
CA CYS A 1013 -45.02 -0.82 11.09
C CYS A 1013 -45.39 -0.57 9.62
N LEU A 1014 -44.40 -0.41 8.73
CA LEU A 1014 -44.67 -0.15 7.31
C LEU A 1014 -45.35 -1.34 6.63
N LYS A 1015 -44.75 -2.53 6.81
CA LYS A 1015 -45.26 -3.77 6.20
C LYS A 1015 -46.71 -4.00 6.60
N ARG A 1016 -47.02 -3.88 7.89
CA ARG A 1016 -48.37 -4.11 8.40
C ARG A 1016 -49.33 -3.00 7.99
N THR A 1017 -48.88 -1.74 7.91
CA THR A 1017 -49.69 -0.64 7.37
C THR A 1017 -50.11 -0.91 5.92
N LEU A 1018 -49.18 -1.38 5.08
CA LEU A 1018 -49.48 -1.73 3.69
C LEU A 1018 -50.40 -2.96 3.58
N GLU A 1019 -50.20 -3.99 4.40
CA GLU A 1019 -51.12 -5.14 4.47
C GLU A 1019 -52.55 -4.70 4.86
N LEU A 1020 -52.68 -3.82 5.87
CA LEU A 1020 -53.98 -3.26 6.27
C LEU A 1020 -54.62 -2.42 5.16
N TRP A 1021 -53.81 -1.69 4.39
CA TRP A 1021 -54.30 -0.97 3.22
C TRP A 1021 -54.80 -1.93 2.13
N ASP A 1022 -54.00 -2.92 1.76
CA ASP A 1022 -54.31 -3.86 0.68
C ASP A 1022 -55.50 -4.77 1.03
N THR A 1023 -55.70 -5.05 2.32
CA THR A 1023 -56.85 -5.85 2.83
C THR A 1023 -58.01 -5.00 3.34
N ARG A 1024 -57.97 -3.67 3.20
CA ARG A 1024 -58.98 -2.73 3.72
C ARG A 1024 -60.42 -3.09 3.34
N THR A 1025 -60.65 -3.55 2.11
CA THR A 1025 -61.99 -3.94 1.61
C THR A 1025 -62.48 -5.28 2.16
N SER A 1026 -61.57 -6.08 2.74
CA SER A 1026 -61.90 -7.35 3.38
C SER A 1026 -62.40 -7.18 4.82
N TYR A 1027 -62.15 -6.02 5.44
CA TYR A 1027 -62.72 -5.67 6.74
C TYR A 1027 -64.09 -4.99 6.57
N PRO A 1028 -65.11 -5.36 7.37
CA PRO A 1028 -66.41 -4.70 7.30
C PRO A 1028 -66.31 -3.21 7.67
N PRO A 1029 -67.18 -2.34 7.10
CA PRO A 1029 -67.26 -0.95 7.55
C PRO A 1029 -67.48 -0.87 9.06
N GLY A 1030 -66.65 -0.12 9.77
CA GLY A 1030 -66.67 0.01 11.22
C GLY A 1030 -65.68 -0.89 11.99
N ASP A 1031 -64.91 -1.75 11.32
CA ASP A 1031 -63.84 -2.52 11.96
C ASP A 1031 -62.73 -1.59 12.51
N PRO A 1032 -62.24 -1.81 13.75
CA PRO A 1032 -61.22 -0.96 14.37
C PRO A 1032 -59.86 -0.97 13.64
N MET A 1033 -59.56 -1.97 12.82
CA MET A 1033 -58.33 -2.06 12.02
C MET A 1033 -58.51 -1.70 10.54
N ARG A 1034 -59.72 -1.28 10.14
CA ARG A 1034 -59.96 -0.80 8.77
C ARG A 1034 -59.45 0.62 8.59
N ILE A 1035 -58.40 0.78 7.78
CA ILE A 1035 -57.85 2.09 7.39
C ILE A 1035 -58.95 2.98 6.80
N ALA A 1036 -59.02 4.21 7.28
CA ALA A 1036 -59.97 5.24 6.85
C ALA A 1036 -59.44 6.00 5.63
N ILE A 1037 -60.32 6.36 4.71
CA ILE A 1037 -60.04 7.32 3.62
C ILE A 1037 -61.05 8.47 3.73
N ARG A 1038 -60.76 9.65 3.16
CA ARG A 1038 -61.69 10.79 3.22
C ARG A 1038 -63.10 10.41 2.72
N PRO A 1039 -63.27 9.70 1.59
CA PRO A 1039 -64.60 9.29 1.11
C PRO A 1039 -65.44 8.41 2.05
N ASP A 1040 -64.85 7.79 3.09
CA ASP A 1040 -65.64 7.04 4.09
C ASP A 1040 -66.45 7.98 5.00
N TYR A 1041 -66.08 9.26 5.06
CA TYR A 1041 -66.59 10.27 5.99
C TYR A 1041 -67.19 11.50 5.29
N GLU A 1042 -67.09 11.56 3.96
CA GLU A 1042 -67.87 12.50 3.15
C GLU A 1042 -69.35 12.10 3.23
N GLY A 1043 -70.19 12.94 3.85
CA GLY A 1043 -71.64 12.77 3.80
C GLY A 1043 -72.15 12.73 2.37
N ASP A 1044 -73.22 11.97 2.11
CA ASP A 1044 -73.87 11.89 0.80
C ASP A 1044 -74.07 13.31 0.24
N PRO A 1045 -73.50 13.67 -0.92
CA PRO A 1045 -73.63 15.01 -1.46
C PRO A 1045 -75.05 15.31 -2.02
N THR A 1046 -76.07 14.49 -1.73
CA THR A 1046 -77.48 14.80 -2.01
C THR A 1046 -78.13 15.75 -1.01
#